data_AF-A0A8T4WAU7-F1
#
_entry.id   AF-A0A8T4WAU7-F1
#
_cell.length_a   1.000
_cell.length_b   1.000
_cell.length_c   1.000
_cell.angle_alpha   90.00
_cell.angle_beta   90.00
_cell.angle_gamma   90.00
#
_symmetry.space_group_name_H-M   'P 1'
#
loop_
_entity.id
_entity.type
_entity.pdbx_description
1 polymer ?
#
loop_
_entity_poly.entity_id
_entity_poly.type
_entity_poly.pdbx_seq_one_letter_code
_entity_poly.pdbx_strand_id
1 'polypeptide(L)'
;MRTRQFTWVLAIVFVLSIPTADTIDCQFANTEQPHNMLGRNHYSASDVNLQLENMWNANTIDNLRNRTRKISDTFPQRVWFHANMTASNNLIDAWSWANQTLKNITKGELVFHQVTEYQHLLTIQEGYAEDKRPAFLVTGIIDSGYSPGANDMGASAAAVLEVSSLLSEYTFPFDVYYLLMNGYHSNSDSDSGSRRLVEWLENNSIQTINALIFDRLLFHNSQYLFGTKTILRSALVGEVYQETQWVPDMIKSFSATRGAGRISQVSNLGVAEKSCAYEMWQVGRPAVHISQGYWPNGQSGTANDLWNYTDYSYEKAGETVSSAASAIYYLGRLGNGTKIELDWEGILFGGESISQDTYVTISCFLNSTIIYNTSNTIRASIVYKDTNETVYQRTEDDGLIKLRYRASSKGTYTVTIKNLGENATACQMNATLDSDCDGDGISDSQELKIGTRVYLRDSDMDGLDDDLELSIETNPCLPDSDGDGASDSQEYYWGSSSTSNDTDGDGLLDGIEIDFGTDLTCNDTDGDGLSDYDEIKVFETDALDPDSDDDGLEDGFEVTYGLNPLSIDSDDDTLTDFFEILNQMDPLSPDSDNDGWGDAYELESSLSPINSDTDGDGLSDGIDWDPHNHWIGVVSPVLMITISSLMGIFALLKYRAYHREETVANKSE
;
A
#
# COMPACT_ATOMS: atom_id res chain seq x y z
N MET A 1 9.95 -59.21 -29.50
CA MET A 1 10.30 -60.49 -28.83
C MET A 1 11.12 -60.17 -27.59
N ARG A 2 10.76 -60.57 -26.36
CA ARG A 2 9.56 -60.15 -25.63
C ARG A 2 9.96 -58.99 -24.71
N THR A 3 9.24 -57.90 -24.86
CA THR A 3 9.37 -56.57 -24.25
C THR A 3 8.72 -56.53 -22.87
N ARG A 4 9.38 -55.96 -21.86
CA ARG A 4 8.76 -55.51 -20.61
C ARG A 4 8.76 -53.98 -20.59
N GLN A 5 7.56 -53.41 -20.46
CA GLN A 5 7.31 -51.98 -20.39
C GLN A 5 7.66 -51.46 -19.00
N PHE A 6 8.39 -50.34 -18.96
CA PHE A 6 8.54 -49.47 -17.79
C PHE A 6 7.63 -48.27 -17.99
N THR A 7 6.74 -48.00 -17.04
CA THR A 7 5.95 -46.77 -16.95
C THR A 7 6.76 -45.78 -16.12
N TRP A 8 7.08 -44.62 -16.70
CA TRP A 8 7.76 -43.52 -16.02
C TRP A 8 6.70 -42.60 -15.39
N VAL A 9 6.77 -42.36 -14.09
CA VAL A 9 6.17 -41.18 -13.44
C VAL A 9 7.32 -40.19 -13.24
N LEU A 10 7.18 -39.02 -13.86
CA LEU A 10 8.18 -37.96 -13.88
C LEU A 10 7.93 -37.05 -12.67
N ALA A 11 8.62 -37.28 -11.56
CA ALA A 11 8.74 -36.30 -10.48
C ALA A 11 9.99 -35.45 -10.76
N ILE A 12 9.78 -34.20 -11.16
CA ILE A 12 10.85 -33.22 -11.34
C ILE A 12 11.16 -32.65 -9.95
N VAL A 13 12.21 -33.14 -9.32
CA VAL A 13 12.82 -32.51 -8.15
C VAL A 13 13.79 -31.43 -8.68
N PHE A 14 13.44 -30.15 -8.49
CA PHE A 14 14.40 -29.06 -8.64
C PHE A 14 15.27 -29.02 -7.38
N VAL A 15 16.48 -29.55 -7.49
CA VAL A 15 17.55 -29.25 -6.53
C VAL A 15 18.07 -27.85 -6.87
N LEU A 16 17.53 -26.83 -6.20
CA LEU A 16 18.12 -25.49 -6.20
C LEU A 16 19.29 -25.50 -5.22
N SER A 17 20.49 -25.33 -5.77
CA SER A 17 21.71 -25.13 -4.99
C SER A 17 21.65 -23.72 -4.40
N ILE A 18 21.46 -23.62 -3.09
CA ILE A 18 21.57 -22.36 -2.34
C ILE A 18 23.04 -21.89 -2.45
N PRO A 19 23.33 -20.72 -3.03
CA PRO A 19 24.63 -20.11 -2.86
C PRO A 19 24.72 -19.63 -1.41
N THR A 20 25.74 -20.10 -0.70
CA THR A 20 26.09 -19.63 0.64
C THR A 20 26.09 -18.10 0.69
N ALA A 21 25.40 -17.55 1.67
CA ALA A 21 25.36 -16.13 1.99
C ALA A 21 26.77 -15.52 1.94
N ASP A 22 27.02 -14.72 0.91
CA ASP A 22 28.02 -13.68 1.00
C ASP A 22 27.43 -12.66 1.98
N THR A 23 27.95 -12.64 3.21
CA THR A 23 27.72 -11.57 4.16
C THR A 23 27.99 -10.24 3.46
N ILE A 24 26.93 -9.50 3.11
CA ILE A 24 27.05 -8.09 2.75
C ILE A 24 27.25 -7.35 4.07
N ASP A 25 28.49 -7.34 4.54
CA ASP A 25 28.97 -6.38 5.52
C ASP A 25 28.94 -5.01 4.83
N CYS A 26 27.77 -4.35 4.86
CA CYS A 26 27.67 -2.93 4.55
C CYS A 26 28.21 -2.14 5.75
N GLN A 27 29.53 -2.21 5.94
CA GLN A 27 30.26 -1.12 6.56
C GLN A 27 29.83 0.16 5.88
N PHE A 28 29.35 1.13 6.67
CA PHE A 28 29.15 2.53 6.29
C PHE A 28 30.02 2.90 5.08
N ALA A 29 29.42 2.82 3.91
CA ALA A 29 30.13 2.92 2.66
C ALA A 29 30.46 4.41 2.42
N ASN A 30 31.55 4.86 3.06
CA ASN A 30 32.42 5.89 2.51
C ASN A 30 33.06 5.31 1.24
N THR A 31 32.26 5.12 0.20
CA THR A 31 32.73 4.91 -1.16
C THR A 31 32.11 6.01 -1.98
N GLU A 32 32.96 6.88 -2.50
CA GLU A 32 32.64 7.84 -3.55
C GLU A 32 31.88 7.10 -4.67
N GLN A 33 30.54 7.19 -4.64
CA GLN A 33 29.74 6.75 -5.77
C GLN A 33 30.09 7.63 -6.98
N PRO A 34 30.18 7.07 -8.19
CA PRO A 34 30.54 7.85 -9.36
C PRO A 34 29.43 8.87 -9.61
N HIS A 35 29.72 10.13 -9.31
CA HIS A 35 28.96 11.30 -9.74
C HIS A 35 28.86 11.32 -11.27
N ASN A 36 27.91 10.57 -11.83
CA ASN A 36 27.52 10.59 -13.23
C ASN A 36 26.06 10.13 -13.36
N MET A 37 25.16 10.73 -12.56
CA MET A 37 23.77 10.83 -12.97
C MET A 37 23.67 11.91 -14.04
N LEU A 38 23.16 11.54 -15.20
CA LEU A 38 22.91 12.43 -16.33
C LEU A 38 22.03 13.62 -15.89
N GLY A 39 22.62 14.81 -15.82
CA GLY A 39 21.91 16.08 -15.94
C GLY A 39 20.96 16.47 -14.81
N ARG A 40 21.36 16.37 -13.53
CA ARG A 40 20.73 17.20 -12.48
C ARG A 40 21.11 18.66 -12.73
N ASN A 41 20.35 19.35 -13.59
CA ASN A 41 20.46 20.80 -13.69
C ASN A 41 19.96 21.38 -12.37
N HIS A 42 20.88 21.80 -11.51
CA HIS A 42 20.57 22.72 -10.43
C HIS A 42 20.09 24.03 -11.07
N TYR A 43 18.78 24.22 -11.13
CA TYR A 43 18.19 25.49 -11.55
C TYR A 43 18.36 26.46 -10.39
N SER A 44 18.99 27.60 -10.63
CA SER A 44 19.03 28.65 -9.62
C SER A 44 17.63 29.19 -9.38
N ALA A 45 17.41 29.85 -8.24
CA ALA A 45 16.12 30.50 -7.98
C ALA A 45 15.75 31.56 -9.03
N SER A 46 16.76 32.18 -9.66
CA SER A 46 16.56 33.08 -10.81
C SER A 46 15.96 32.36 -12.02
N ASP A 47 16.34 31.10 -12.25
CA ASP A 47 15.78 30.28 -13.32
C ASP A 47 14.32 29.92 -13.03
N VAL A 48 13.99 29.53 -11.80
CA VAL A 48 12.61 29.21 -11.38
C VAL A 48 11.69 30.41 -11.56
N ASN A 49 12.11 31.58 -11.09
CA ASN A 49 11.32 32.81 -11.23
C ASN A 49 11.12 33.21 -12.70
N LEU A 50 12.16 33.06 -13.54
CA LEU A 50 12.08 33.32 -14.97
C LEU A 50 11.11 32.38 -15.67
N GLN A 51 11.14 31.08 -15.38
CA GLN A 51 10.20 30.13 -15.98
C GLN A 51 8.77 30.41 -15.56
N LEU A 52 8.54 30.75 -14.29
CA LEU A 52 7.23 31.21 -13.83
C LEU A 52 6.79 32.49 -14.57
N GLU A 53 7.69 33.45 -14.80
CA GLU A 53 7.34 34.63 -15.62
C GLU A 53 6.98 34.26 -17.06
N ASN A 54 7.70 33.33 -17.69
CA ASN A 54 7.39 32.84 -19.02
C ASN A 54 5.99 32.20 -19.09
N MET A 55 5.62 31.37 -18.09
CA MET A 55 4.29 30.78 -17.99
C MET A 55 3.19 31.83 -17.83
N TRP A 56 3.44 32.90 -17.06
CA TRP A 56 2.48 33.97 -16.85
C TRP A 56 2.38 34.95 -18.04
N ASN A 57 3.41 35.03 -18.87
CA ASN A 57 3.41 35.77 -20.13
C ASN A 57 2.84 34.98 -21.31
N ALA A 58 2.54 33.68 -21.13
CA ALA A 58 1.89 32.87 -22.14
C ALA A 58 0.48 33.40 -22.47
N ASN A 59 0.00 33.12 -23.69
CA ASN A 59 -1.31 33.58 -24.14
C ASN A 59 -2.47 32.69 -23.62
N THR A 60 -2.45 32.37 -22.31
CA THR A 60 -3.35 31.42 -21.65
C THR A 60 -4.82 31.78 -21.84
N ILE A 61 -5.15 33.07 -21.75
CA ILE A 61 -6.54 33.56 -21.82
C ILE A 61 -7.14 33.28 -23.20
N ASP A 62 -6.43 33.61 -24.28
CA ASP A 62 -6.91 33.37 -25.64
C ASP A 62 -6.90 31.89 -26.00
N ASN A 63 -5.87 31.15 -25.57
CA ASN A 63 -5.81 29.71 -25.81
C ASN A 63 -6.98 28.99 -25.16
N LEU A 64 -7.26 29.30 -23.89
CA LEU A 64 -8.40 28.77 -23.16
C LEU A 64 -9.71 29.11 -23.87
N ARG A 65 -9.91 30.38 -24.24
CA ARG A 65 -11.09 30.82 -25.00
C ARG A 65 -11.27 30.09 -26.32
N ASN A 66 -10.20 29.94 -27.09
CA ASN A 66 -10.23 29.26 -28.39
C ASN A 66 -10.53 27.76 -28.24
N ARG A 67 -9.98 27.11 -27.21
CA ARG A 67 -10.24 25.70 -26.91
C ARG A 67 -11.66 25.48 -26.41
N THR A 68 -12.15 26.31 -25.49
CA THR A 68 -13.55 26.28 -25.04
C THR A 68 -14.51 26.46 -26.21
N ARG A 69 -14.27 27.48 -27.05
CA ARG A 69 -15.06 27.70 -28.27
C ARG A 69 -15.01 26.49 -29.19
N LYS A 70 -13.81 25.93 -29.44
CA LYS A 70 -13.62 24.81 -30.34
C LYS A 70 -14.44 23.60 -29.90
N ILE A 71 -14.35 23.23 -28.62
CA ILE A 71 -15.07 22.07 -28.08
C ILE A 71 -16.58 22.31 -28.03
N SER A 72 -17.04 23.51 -27.62
CA SER A 72 -18.47 23.80 -27.49
C SER A 72 -19.19 23.99 -28.83
N ASP A 73 -18.55 24.65 -29.81
CA ASP A 73 -19.16 24.94 -31.12
C ASP A 73 -19.08 23.73 -32.07
N THR A 74 -17.95 23.01 -32.06
CA THR A 74 -17.75 21.89 -33.00
C THR A 74 -18.41 20.62 -32.51
N PHE A 75 -18.39 20.37 -31.20
CA PHE A 75 -18.86 19.13 -30.59
C PHE A 75 -19.88 19.43 -29.48
N PRO A 76 -21.04 20.05 -29.77
CA PRO A 76 -22.06 20.29 -28.76
C PRO A 76 -22.72 18.97 -28.34
N GLN A 77 -23.40 18.95 -27.19
CA GLN A 77 -24.15 17.77 -26.71
C GLN A 77 -23.28 16.50 -26.61
N ARG A 78 -22.19 16.60 -25.86
CA ARG A 78 -21.28 15.48 -25.59
C ARG A 78 -21.92 14.65 -24.49
N VAL A 79 -22.62 13.57 -24.85
CA VAL A 79 -23.45 12.79 -23.92
C VAL A 79 -22.83 11.42 -23.70
N TRP A 80 -22.72 11.02 -22.45
CA TRP A 80 -22.51 9.64 -22.04
C TRP A 80 -23.85 8.97 -21.69
N PHE A 81 -24.16 7.87 -22.38
CA PHE A 81 -25.39 7.11 -22.17
C PHE A 81 -25.17 5.99 -21.16
N HIS A 82 -25.42 6.29 -19.89
CA HIS A 82 -25.24 5.37 -18.75
C HIS A 82 -25.95 4.01 -18.91
N ALA A 83 -27.15 3.98 -19.51
CA ALA A 83 -27.91 2.74 -19.65
C ALA A 83 -27.20 1.69 -20.54
N ASN A 84 -26.43 2.16 -21.52
CA ASN A 84 -25.80 1.29 -22.52
C ASN A 84 -24.28 1.37 -22.49
N MET A 85 -23.69 2.21 -21.63
CA MET A 85 -22.26 2.49 -21.56
C MET A 85 -21.67 2.90 -22.91
N THR A 86 -22.32 3.87 -23.57
CA THR A 86 -21.90 4.36 -24.89
C THR A 86 -21.82 5.89 -24.96
N ALA A 87 -20.94 6.39 -25.83
CA ALA A 87 -20.77 7.82 -26.10
C ALA A 87 -21.60 8.28 -27.31
N SER A 88 -22.04 9.55 -27.30
CA SER A 88 -22.54 10.21 -28.51
C SER A 88 -21.42 10.43 -29.52
N ASN A 89 -21.75 10.53 -30.82
CA ASN A 89 -20.76 10.81 -31.87
C ASN A 89 -19.96 12.10 -31.58
N ASN A 90 -20.62 13.13 -31.05
CA ASN A 90 -19.96 14.39 -30.71
C ASN A 90 -18.97 14.20 -29.53
N LEU A 91 -19.27 13.33 -28.56
CA LEU A 91 -18.33 13.00 -27.49
C LEU A 91 -17.12 12.23 -28.05
N ILE A 92 -17.33 11.28 -28.95
CA ILE A 92 -16.25 10.54 -29.63
C ILE A 92 -15.35 11.49 -30.44
N ASP A 93 -15.94 12.39 -31.20
CA ASP A 93 -15.19 13.39 -31.98
C ASP A 93 -14.42 14.36 -31.09
N ALA A 94 -15.01 14.77 -29.96
CA ALA A 94 -14.35 15.60 -28.95
C ALA A 94 -13.14 14.87 -28.32
N TRP A 95 -13.26 13.59 -28.00
CA TRP A 95 -12.14 12.77 -27.54
C TRP A 95 -11.03 12.69 -28.58
N SER A 96 -11.37 12.43 -29.83
CA SER A 96 -10.39 12.38 -30.92
C SER A 96 -9.63 13.70 -31.05
N TRP A 97 -10.33 14.82 -30.97
CA TRP A 97 -9.73 16.15 -30.98
C TRP A 97 -8.83 16.42 -29.76
N ALA A 98 -9.29 16.10 -28.55
CA ALA A 98 -8.51 16.30 -27.32
C ALA A 98 -7.26 15.43 -27.30
N ASN A 99 -7.40 14.15 -27.67
CA ASN A 99 -6.31 13.18 -27.80
C ASN A 99 -5.24 13.66 -28.80
N GLN A 100 -5.65 14.14 -29.98
CA GLN A 100 -4.71 14.71 -30.95
C GLN A 100 -4.03 15.97 -30.42
N THR A 101 -4.76 16.80 -29.68
CA THR A 101 -4.21 18.02 -29.07
C THR A 101 -3.14 17.67 -28.04
N LEU A 102 -3.42 16.71 -27.15
CA LEU A 102 -2.46 16.21 -26.16
C LEU A 102 -1.22 15.59 -26.82
N LYS A 103 -1.38 14.73 -27.86
CA LYS A 103 -0.25 14.19 -28.65
C LYS A 103 0.70 15.28 -29.14
N ASN A 104 0.12 16.33 -29.72
CA ASN A 104 0.90 17.41 -30.29
C ASN A 104 1.64 18.22 -29.22
N ILE A 105 1.04 18.36 -28.04
CA ILE A 105 1.62 19.10 -26.91
C ILE A 105 2.75 18.32 -26.27
N THR A 106 2.53 17.05 -25.94
CA THR A 106 3.46 16.24 -25.15
C THR A 106 4.55 15.56 -25.99
N LYS A 107 4.46 15.62 -27.33
CA LYS A 107 5.42 15.01 -28.28
C LYS A 107 5.62 13.49 -28.09
N GLY A 108 4.76 12.83 -27.31
CA GLY A 108 4.80 11.41 -26.99
C GLY A 108 3.70 10.61 -27.69
N GLU A 109 3.86 9.29 -27.70
CA GLU A 109 2.78 8.39 -28.10
C GLU A 109 1.76 8.29 -26.97
N LEU A 110 0.53 8.77 -27.22
CA LEU A 110 -0.56 8.45 -26.30
C LEU A 110 -0.95 7.00 -26.48
N VAL A 111 -0.90 6.27 -25.38
CA VAL A 111 -1.75 5.12 -25.18
C VAL A 111 -3.13 5.66 -24.84
N PHE A 112 -4.10 5.42 -25.73
CA PHE A 112 -5.51 5.56 -25.39
C PHE A 112 -5.84 4.44 -24.40
N HIS A 113 -5.54 4.65 -23.13
CA HIS A 113 -6.07 3.79 -22.10
C HIS A 113 -7.54 4.14 -21.99
N GLN A 114 -8.43 3.26 -22.46
CA GLN A 114 -9.80 3.24 -21.94
C GLN A 114 -9.67 2.86 -20.47
N VAL A 115 -9.44 3.88 -19.65
CA VAL A 115 -9.40 3.71 -18.22
C VAL A 115 -10.85 3.58 -17.80
N THR A 116 -11.18 2.40 -17.29
CA THR A 116 -12.52 1.97 -16.87
C THR A 116 -13.52 1.80 -18.02
N GLU A 117 -14.69 1.26 -17.69
CA GLU A 117 -15.83 1.16 -18.59
C GLU A 117 -16.40 2.52 -19.03
N TYR A 118 -16.03 3.63 -18.38
CA TYR A 118 -16.45 5.00 -18.72
C TYR A 118 -15.58 5.67 -19.78
N GLN A 119 -14.51 5.00 -20.25
CA GLN A 119 -13.66 5.46 -21.35
C GLN A 119 -13.06 6.86 -21.11
N HIS A 120 -12.46 7.08 -19.94
CA HIS A 120 -11.72 8.31 -19.66
C HIS A 120 -10.54 8.47 -20.63
N LEU A 121 -10.20 9.71 -20.98
CA LEU A 121 -8.98 9.98 -21.74
C LEU A 121 -7.85 10.30 -20.76
N LEU A 122 -6.80 9.49 -20.78
CA LEU A 122 -5.59 9.67 -19.98
C LEU A 122 -4.38 9.95 -20.88
N THR A 123 -3.55 10.91 -20.47
CA THR A 123 -2.22 11.16 -21.02
C THR A 123 -1.24 11.30 -19.86
N ILE A 124 -0.15 10.56 -19.91
CA ILE A 124 0.89 10.61 -18.88
C ILE A 124 2.09 11.36 -19.46
N GLN A 125 2.53 12.40 -18.75
CA GLN A 125 3.86 12.98 -18.93
C GLN A 125 4.76 12.32 -17.89
N GLU A 126 5.62 11.42 -18.36
CA GLU A 126 6.48 10.62 -17.51
C GLU A 126 7.52 11.49 -16.79
N GLY A 127 7.68 11.24 -15.50
CA GLY A 127 8.72 11.82 -14.66
C GLY A 127 10.09 11.20 -14.94
N TYR A 128 11.15 11.75 -14.35
CA TYR A 128 12.52 11.26 -14.51
C TYR A 128 13.02 10.40 -13.34
N ALA A 129 12.29 10.33 -12.21
CA ALA A 129 12.69 9.46 -11.11
C ALA A 129 12.52 7.97 -11.48
N GLU A 130 13.23 7.08 -10.78
CA GLU A 130 13.22 5.64 -11.02
C GLU A 130 11.89 4.97 -10.55
N ASP A 131 11.76 3.65 -10.72
CA ASP A 131 10.50 2.88 -10.72
C ASP A 131 9.54 3.16 -9.52
N LYS A 132 8.22 3.06 -9.80
CA LYS A 132 7.07 3.40 -8.92
C LYS A 132 6.95 4.90 -8.54
N ARG A 133 6.81 5.77 -9.55
CA ARG A 133 6.62 7.22 -9.36
C ARG A 133 5.20 7.55 -8.87
N PRO A 134 5.04 8.45 -7.90
CA PRO A 134 3.72 9.00 -7.59
C PRO A 134 3.22 9.87 -8.74
N ALA A 135 1.90 10.05 -8.81
CA ALA A 135 1.22 10.82 -9.84
C ALA A 135 0.66 12.13 -9.30
N PHE A 136 0.80 13.19 -10.09
CA PHE A 136 0.07 14.45 -9.93
C PHE A 136 -1.01 14.53 -11.01
N LEU A 137 -2.27 14.58 -10.59
CA LEU A 137 -3.40 14.53 -11.53
C LEU A 137 -3.88 15.94 -11.89
N VAL A 138 -4.10 16.16 -13.18
CA VAL A 138 -4.72 17.36 -13.74
C VAL A 138 -5.97 16.92 -14.49
N THR A 139 -7.13 17.08 -13.86
CA THR A 139 -8.38 16.50 -14.32
C THR A 139 -9.43 17.55 -14.67
N GLY A 140 -10.26 17.20 -15.65
CA GLY A 140 -11.40 18.00 -16.06
C GLY A 140 -12.44 17.12 -16.76
N ILE A 141 -13.68 17.55 -16.77
CA ILE A 141 -14.79 16.78 -17.36
C ILE A 141 -14.94 17.17 -18.84
N ILE A 142 -15.21 16.20 -19.72
CA ILE A 142 -15.38 16.45 -21.16
C ILE A 142 -16.83 16.32 -21.64
N ASP A 143 -17.66 15.49 -21.01
CA ASP A 143 -19.09 15.42 -21.33
C ASP A 143 -19.83 16.70 -20.89
N SER A 144 -20.95 17.00 -21.56
CA SER A 144 -21.74 18.23 -21.36
C SER A 144 -23.25 18.01 -21.34
N GLY A 145 -23.66 16.74 -21.28
CA GLY A 145 -25.05 16.34 -21.44
C GLY A 145 -25.64 16.89 -22.74
N TYR A 146 -26.86 17.42 -22.67
CA TYR A 146 -27.63 17.89 -23.82
C TYR A 146 -27.44 19.39 -24.15
N SER A 147 -26.29 19.97 -23.78
CA SER A 147 -25.97 21.39 -23.99
C SER A 147 -24.73 21.59 -24.87
N PRO A 148 -24.50 22.79 -25.46
CA PRO A 148 -23.21 23.11 -26.08
C PRO A 148 -22.05 22.96 -25.08
N GLY A 149 -22.32 23.30 -23.82
CA GLY A 149 -21.47 23.00 -22.70
C GLY A 149 -20.16 23.75 -22.73
N ALA A 150 -20.19 25.07 -22.96
CA ALA A 150 -18.98 25.89 -22.95
C ALA A 150 -18.40 26.01 -21.54
N ASN A 151 -19.23 26.31 -20.53
CA ASN A 151 -18.79 26.31 -19.14
C ASN A 151 -18.93 24.93 -18.50
N ASP A 152 -19.95 24.17 -18.91
CA ASP A 152 -20.33 22.86 -18.35
C ASP A 152 -20.28 21.77 -19.44
N MET A 153 -19.12 21.18 -19.79
CA MET A 153 -17.81 21.24 -19.12
C MET A 153 -16.65 21.62 -20.07
N GLY A 154 -16.92 22.32 -21.17
CA GLY A 154 -15.92 22.65 -22.20
C GLY A 154 -14.73 23.46 -21.68
N ALA A 155 -14.95 24.35 -20.71
CA ALA A 155 -13.90 25.12 -20.04
C ALA A 155 -13.01 24.26 -19.15
N SER A 156 -13.57 23.22 -18.52
CA SER A 156 -12.81 22.25 -17.73
C SER A 156 -11.86 21.45 -18.62
N ALA A 157 -12.35 20.91 -19.73
CA ALA A 157 -11.50 20.22 -20.69
C ALA A 157 -10.44 21.15 -21.29
N ALA A 158 -10.81 22.39 -21.62
CA ALA A 158 -9.87 23.39 -22.13
C ALA A 158 -8.77 23.75 -21.10
N ALA A 159 -9.09 23.77 -19.80
CA ALA A 159 -8.14 24.03 -18.73
C ALA A 159 -7.06 22.92 -18.64
N VAL A 160 -7.45 21.64 -18.67
CA VAL A 160 -6.50 20.51 -18.67
C VAL A 160 -5.55 20.59 -19.87
N LEU A 161 -6.09 20.83 -21.06
CA LEU A 161 -5.28 21.01 -22.27
C LEU A 161 -4.30 22.18 -22.09
N GLU A 162 -4.73 23.28 -21.47
CA GLU A 162 -3.87 24.46 -21.30
C GLU A 162 -2.78 24.25 -20.26
N VAL A 163 -3.10 23.62 -19.12
CA VAL A 163 -2.09 23.20 -18.16
C VAL A 163 -1.06 22.30 -18.83
N SER A 164 -1.49 21.31 -19.63
CA SER A 164 -0.54 20.45 -20.36
C SER A 164 0.35 21.24 -21.34
N SER A 165 -0.18 22.29 -21.96
CA SER A 165 0.61 23.14 -22.88
C SER A 165 1.64 23.99 -22.15
N LEU A 166 1.32 24.45 -20.95
CA LEU A 166 2.24 25.20 -20.10
C LEU A 166 3.31 24.31 -19.49
N LEU A 167 3.02 23.04 -19.23
CA LEU A 167 3.92 22.12 -18.55
C LEU A 167 4.77 21.22 -19.48
N SER A 168 4.42 21.12 -20.75
CA SER A 168 5.05 20.17 -21.69
C SER A 168 6.54 20.44 -21.99
N GLU A 169 7.04 21.62 -21.68
CA GLU A 169 8.45 21.98 -21.85
C GLU A 169 9.31 21.63 -20.63
N TYR A 170 8.69 21.19 -19.53
CA TYR A 170 9.35 20.90 -18.27
C TYR A 170 9.34 19.41 -17.95
N THR A 171 10.30 18.98 -17.13
CA THR A 171 10.36 17.62 -16.59
C THR A 171 10.17 17.64 -15.09
N PHE A 172 9.62 16.54 -14.56
CA PHE A 172 9.20 16.37 -13.18
C PHE A 172 9.79 15.09 -12.59
N PRO A 173 10.05 15.01 -11.28
CA PRO A 173 10.44 13.77 -10.63
C PRO A 173 9.27 12.76 -10.59
N PHE A 174 8.04 13.26 -10.51
CA PHE A 174 6.80 12.48 -10.52
C PHE A 174 6.11 12.48 -11.88
N ASP A 175 5.12 11.60 -12.06
CA ASP A 175 4.31 11.57 -13.27
C ASP A 175 3.20 12.62 -13.24
N VAL A 176 2.93 13.28 -14.37
CA VAL A 176 1.79 14.22 -14.49
C VAL A 176 0.72 13.60 -15.37
N TYR A 177 -0.44 13.32 -14.77
CA TYR A 177 -1.57 12.67 -15.42
C TYR A 177 -2.57 13.73 -15.90
N TYR A 178 -2.66 13.95 -17.21
CA TYR A 178 -3.68 14.79 -17.81
C TYR A 178 -4.91 13.94 -18.16
N LEU A 179 -6.00 14.17 -17.44
CA LEU A 179 -7.20 13.34 -17.47
C LEU A 179 -8.42 14.14 -17.93
N LEU A 180 -9.11 13.64 -18.96
CA LEU A 180 -10.44 14.11 -19.33
C LEU A 180 -11.47 13.04 -18.97
N MET A 181 -12.24 13.35 -17.93
CA MET A 181 -13.22 12.47 -17.31
C MET A 181 -14.54 12.50 -18.06
N ASN A 182 -15.30 11.41 -17.89
CA ASN A 182 -16.56 11.17 -18.58
C ASN A 182 -17.53 10.46 -17.63
N GLY A 183 -18.84 10.54 -17.91
CA GLY A 183 -19.85 9.92 -17.05
C GLY A 183 -20.25 10.78 -15.86
N TYR A 184 -20.01 12.10 -15.94
CA TYR A 184 -20.34 13.05 -14.88
C TYR A 184 -21.85 13.28 -14.75
N HIS A 185 -22.56 13.36 -15.88
CA HIS A 185 -24.00 13.69 -15.90
C HIS A 185 -24.90 12.45 -15.72
N SER A 186 -24.75 11.73 -14.60
CA SER A 186 -25.67 10.64 -14.23
C SER A 186 -26.90 11.18 -13.47
N ASN A 187 -28.05 10.49 -13.58
CA ASN A 187 -29.29 10.85 -12.85
C ASN A 187 -29.28 10.41 -11.37
N SER A 188 -28.22 9.75 -10.91
CA SER A 188 -28.01 9.31 -9.53
C SER A 188 -26.99 10.22 -8.85
N ASP A 189 -27.16 10.49 -7.56
CA ASP A 189 -26.34 11.41 -6.75
C ASP A 189 -24.84 11.02 -6.60
N SER A 190 -24.31 10.11 -7.42
CA SER A 190 -22.89 9.71 -7.47
C SER A 190 -22.34 9.88 -8.89
N ASP A 191 -21.18 10.53 -8.99
CA ASP A 191 -20.40 10.68 -10.22
C ASP A 191 -19.70 9.35 -10.54
N SER A 192 -20.44 8.46 -11.22
CA SER A 192 -20.00 7.08 -11.44
C SER A 192 -18.68 6.99 -12.21
N GLY A 193 -18.43 7.92 -13.13
CA GLY A 193 -17.14 7.99 -13.83
C GLY A 193 -15.99 8.32 -12.88
N SER A 194 -16.17 9.32 -12.02
CA SER A 194 -15.16 9.67 -11.01
C SER A 194 -14.85 8.52 -10.06
N ARG A 195 -15.88 7.84 -9.56
CA ARG A 195 -15.66 6.69 -8.67
C ARG A 195 -14.82 5.60 -9.33
N ARG A 196 -15.12 5.26 -10.58
CA ARG A 196 -14.35 4.25 -11.32
C ARG A 196 -12.91 4.68 -11.57
N LEU A 197 -12.67 5.96 -11.80
CA LEU A 197 -11.30 6.47 -11.90
C LEU A 197 -10.53 6.25 -10.58
N VAL A 198 -11.16 6.53 -9.44
CA VAL A 198 -10.55 6.33 -8.12
C VAL A 198 -10.26 4.85 -7.87
N GLU A 199 -11.24 3.97 -8.10
CA GLU A 199 -11.05 2.51 -8.01
C GLU A 199 -9.93 2.02 -8.94
N TRP A 200 -9.81 2.61 -10.14
CA TRP A 200 -8.73 2.28 -11.06
C TRP A 200 -7.36 2.71 -10.52
N LEU A 201 -7.24 3.88 -9.87
CA LEU A 201 -5.99 4.30 -9.23
C LEU A 201 -5.58 3.32 -8.12
N GLU A 202 -6.53 2.87 -7.30
CA GLU A 202 -6.30 1.89 -6.23
C GLU A 202 -5.88 0.53 -6.79
N ASN A 203 -6.63 0.00 -7.76
CA ASN A 203 -6.34 -1.32 -8.36
C ASN A 203 -5.01 -1.38 -9.12
N ASN A 204 -4.44 -0.23 -9.49
CA ASN A 204 -3.14 -0.14 -10.15
C ASN A 204 -2.04 0.37 -9.21
N SER A 205 -2.31 0.46 -7.90
CA SER A 205 -1.37 0.92 -6.88
C SER A 205 -0.72 2.28 -7.22
N ILE A 206 -1.49 3.18 -7.85
CA ILE A 206 -1.00 4.50 -8.25
C ILE A 206 -1.09 5.43 -7.05
N GLN A 207 0.06 5.83 -6.51
CA GLN A 207 0.12 6.84 -5.45
C GLN A 207 -0.11 8.25 -6.01
N THR A 208 -0.74 9.12 -5.23
CA THR A 208 -1.17 10.44 -5.70
C THR A 208 -0.67 11.56 -4.80
N ILE A 209 0.19 12.44 -5.32
CA ILE A 209 0.65 13.66 -4.62
C ILE A 209 -0.52 14.62 -4.40
N ASN A 210 -1.27 14.86 -5.48
CA ASN A 210 -2.48 15.66 -5.46
C ASN A 210 -3.26 15.51 -6.78
N ALA A 211 -4.50 15.98 -6.79
CA ALA A 211 -5.31 16.08 -7.99
C ALA A 211 -5.99 17.45 -8.11
N LEU A 212 -5.84 18.12 -9.25
CA LEU A 212 -6.57 19.34 -9.57
C LEU A 212 -7.79 19.01 -10.42
N ILE A 213 -8.97 19.35 -9.92
CA ILE A 213 -10.24 18.97 -10.55
C ILE A 213 -10.95 20.24 -10.99
N PHE A 214 -10.90 20.52 -12.30
CA PHE A 214 -11.57 21.68 -12.88
C PHE A 214 -13.05 21.38 -13.16
N ASP A 215 -13.95 22.06 -12.46
CA ASP A 215 -15.40 21.97 -12.67
C ASP A 215 -15.98 23.40 -12.81
N ARG A 216 -16.32 23.78 -14.04
CA ARG A 216 -16.91 25.07 -14.44
C ARG A 216 -16.11 26.29 -13.97
N LEU A 217 -15.44 26.99 -14.88
CA LEU A 217 -14.49 28.06 -14.53
C LEU A 217 -14.94 29.48 -14.91
N LEU A 218 -15.93 29.63 -15.77
CA LEU A 218 -16.12 30.89 -16.50
C LEU A 218 -17.05 31.89 -15.83
N PHE A 219 -18.07 31.44 -15.10
CA PHE A 219 -19.15 32.33 -14.62
C PHE A 219 -18.60 33.44 -13.72
N HIS A 220 -18.84 34.68 -14.10
CA HIS A 220 -18.37 35.89 -13.44
C HIS A 220 -19.52 36.85 -13.23
N ASN A 221 -19.83 37.16 -11.98
CA ASN A 221 -20.86 38.13 -11.66
C ASN A 221 -20.57 38.82 -10.32
N SER A 222 -20.41 40.14 -10.37
CA SER A 222 -20.06 40.97 -9.23
C SER A 222 -21.17 41.16 -8.20
N GLN A 223 -22.40 40.77 -8.52
CA GLN A 223 -23.54 40.84 -7.60
C GLN A 223 -23.58 39.67 -6.62
N TYR A 224 -22.90 38.56 -6.92
CA TYR A 224 -22.87 37.38 -6.05
C TYR A 224 -21.61 37.34 -5.18
N LEU A 225 -21.78 36.87 -3.95
CA LEU A 225 -20.64 36.58 -3.07
C LEU A 225 -19.72 35.56 -3.75
N PHE A 226 -18.43 35.91 -3.83
CA PHE A 226 -17.41 35.16 -4.58
C PHE A 226 -17.64 35.03 -6.09
N GLY A 227 -18.64 35.70 -6.68
CA GLY A 227 -18.94 35.58 -8.11
C GLY A 227 -17.86 36.17 -9.03
N THR A 228 -16.93 36.95 -8.49
CA THR A 228 -15.74 37.44 -9.22
C THR A 228 -14.48 36.61 -9.00
N LYS A 229 -14.57 35.59 -8.14
CA LYS A 229 -13.44 34.74 -7.74
C LYS A 229 -13.60 33.31 -8.28
N THR A 230 -12.47 32.63 -8.43
CA THR A 230 -12.44 31.17 -8.48
C THR A 230 -12.29 30.67 -7.05
N ILE A 231 -13.01 29.61 -6.72
CA ILE A 231 -13.03 28.99 -5.40
C ILE A 231 -12.29 27.66 -5.44
N LEU A 232 -11.29 27.53 -4.57
CA LEU A 232 -10.62 26.27 -4.26
C LEU A 232 -11.28 25.63 -3.04
N ARG A 233 -11.47 24.32 -3.09
CA ARG A 233 -11.94 23.51 -1.96
C ARG A 233 -11.06 22.28 -1.82
N SER A 234 -10.70 21.99 -0.59
CA SER A 234 -10.03 20.76 -0.17
C SER A 234 -10.71 20.27 1.11
N ALA A 235 -10.86 18.95 1.25
CA ALA A 235 -11.28 18.35 2.50
C ALA A 235 -10.06 18.09 3.39
N LEU A 236 -10.29 17.95 4.70
CA LEU A 236 -9.28 17.42 5.61
C LEU A 236 -9.24 15.90 5.42
N VAL A 237 -8.41 15.50 4.47
CA VAL A 237 -7.98 14.12 4.31
C VAL A 237 -6.74 14.02 5.20
N GLY A 238 -6.91 13.60 6.46
CA GLY A 238 -5.82 13.58 7.45
C GLY A 238 -5.48 14.94 8.08
N GLU A 239 -4.43 14.93 8.92
CA GLU A 239 -3.86 16.11 9.59
C GLU A 239 -2.62 16.67 8.86
N VAL A 240 -2.24 16.06 7.73
CA VAL A 240 -1.03 16.41 6.97
C VAL A 240 -1.30 17.64 6.10
N TYR A 241 -0.43 18.65 6.20
CA TYR A 241 -0.56 19.92 5.48
C TYR A 241 -0.45 19.73 3.96
N GLN A 242 0.45 18.84 3.54
CA GLN A 242 0.77 18.48 2.16
C GLN A 242 -0.44 17.91 1.42
N GLU A 243 -1.24 17.09 2.11
CA GLU A 243 -2.43 16.44 1.56
C GLU A 243 -3.65 17.37 1.45
N THR A 244 -3.68 18.43 2.25
CA THR A 244 -4.91 19.22 2.46
C THR A 244 -4.81 20.67 1.96
N GLN A 245 -3.86 21.45 2.45
CA GLN A 245 -3.83 22.91 2.29
C GLN A 245 -2.68 23.41 1.41
N TRP A 246 -1.62 22.62 1.27
CA TRP A 246 -0.41 23.05 0.59
C TRP A 246 -0.62 23.46 -0.87
N VAL A 247 -1.24 22.60 -1.68
CA VAL A 247 -1.52 22.91 -3.10
C VAL A 247 -2.51 24.07 -3.26
N PRO A 248 -3.65 24.13 -2.54
CA PRO A 248 -4.52 25.30 -2.54
C PRO A 248 -3.82 26.62 -2.17
N ASP A 249 -2.96 26.62 -1.15
CA ASP A 249 -2.20 27.78 -0.70
C ASP A 249 -1.25 28.28 -1.79
N MET A 250 -0.54 27.36 -2.45
CA MET A 250 0.32 27.68 -3.59
C MET A 250 -0.46 28.34 -4.72
N ILE A 251 -1.58 27.75 -5.15
CA ILE A 251 -2.40 28.28 -6.24
C ILE A 251 -2.92 29.69 -5.88
N LYS A 252 -3.41 29.88 -4.66
CA LYS A 252 -3.91 31.17 -4.17
C LYS A 252 -2.79 32.21 -4.08
N SER A 253 -1.59 31.82 -3.64
CA SER A 253 -0.42 32.71 -3.57
C SER A 253 0.03 33.16 -4.96
N PHE A 254 0.13 32.26 -5.93
CA PHE A 254 0.49 32.63 -7.31
C PHE A 254 -0.51 33.60 -7.93
N SER A 255 -1.81 33.39 -7.71
CA SER A 255 -2.84 34.35 -8.12
C SER A 255 -2.66 35.72 -7.46
N ALA A 256 -2.31 35.77 -6.17
CA ALA A 256 -2.14 37.03 -5.44
C ALA A 256 -0.84 37.79 -5.81
N THR A 257 0.22 37.07 -6.14
CA THR A 257 1.56 37.64 -6.39
C THR A 257 1.81 37.97 -7.85
N ARG A 258 1.28 37.17 -8.78
CA ARG A 258 1.50 37.31 -10.23
C ARG A 258 0.22 37.67 -11.01
N GLY A 259 -0.95 37.39 -10.43
CA GLY A 259 -2.26 37.69 -11.03
C GLY A 259 -2.95 38.91 -10.42
N ALA A 260 -4.27 38.96 -10.57
CA ALA A 260 -5.11 39.99 -9.94
C ALA A 260 -5.74 39.49 -8.61
N GLY A 261 -5.20 38.40 -8.04
CA GLY A 261 -5.70 37.80 -6.81
C GLY A 261 -7.13 37.28 -6.94
N ARG A 262 -7.54 36.74 -8.09
CA ARG A 262 -8.91 36.27 -8.37
C ARG A 262 -9.24 34.90 -7.79
N ILE A 263 -8.33 34.28 -7.04
CA ILE A 263 -8.58 32.98 -6.41
C ILE A 263 -8.84 33.17 -4.91
N SER A 264 -9.73 32.35 -4.36
CA SER A 264 -10.01 32.29 -2.94
C SER A 264 -10.27 30.85 -2.54
N GLN A 265 -10.03 30.53 -1.28
CA GLN A 265 -10.26 29.20 -0.74
C GLN A 265 -11.38 29.27 0.29
N VAL A 266 -12.19 28.22 0.37
CA VAL A 266 -13.28 28.09 1.33
C VAL A 266 -13.23 26.72 2.00
N SER A 267 -13.69 26.63 3.23
CA SER A 267 -13.68 25.40 4.03
C SER A 267 -14.90 24.51 3.83
N ASN A 268 -15.97 24.98 3.20
CA ASN A 268 -17.13 24.12 2.92
C ASN A 268 -16.95 23.36 1.60
N LEU A 269 -17.47 22.14 1.55
CA LEU A 269 -17.38 21.28 0.39
C LEU A 269 -18.36 21.72 -0.71
N GLY A 270 -19.59 22.09 -0.36
CA GLY A 270 -20.54 22.71 -1.29
C GLY A 270 -20.70 21.90 -2.59
N VAL A 271 -20.43 22.52 -3.74
CA VAL A 271 -20.52 21.84 -5.05
C VAL A 271 -19.52 20.70 -5.23
N ALA A 272 -18.45 20.64 -4.42
CA ALA A 272 -17.45 19.59 -4.52
C ALA A 272 -17.98 18.22 -4.05
N GLU A 273 -19.04 18.17 -3.22
CA GLU A 273 -19.65 16.92 -2.74
C GLU A 273 -20.18 16.01 -3.85
N LYS A 274 -20.29 16.54 -5.08
CA LYS A 274 -20.70 15.79 -6.27
C LYS A 274 -19.64 15.85 -7.38
N SER A 275 -18.37 15.81 -6.99
CA SER A 275 -17.24 15.90 -7.91
C SER A 275 -16.24 14.78 -7.67
N CYS A 276 -15.34 14.57 -8.63
CA CYS A 276 -14.18 13.70 -8.47
C CYS A 276 -13.39 13.97 -7.18
N ALA A 277 -13.39 15.21 -6.69
CA ALA A 277 -12.58 15.56 -5.53
C ALA A 277 -13.11 14.86 -4.29
N TYR A 278 -14.44 14.77 -4.20
CA TYR A 278 -15.10 14.08 -3.12
C TYR A 278 -14.84 12.58 -3.16
N GLU A 279 -14.91 11.94 -4.33
CA GLU A 279 -14.57 10.51 -4.46
C GLU A 279 -13.10 10.24 -4.06
N MET A 280 -12.16 11.14 -4.38
CA MET A 280 -10.77 11.02 -3.92
C MET A 280 -10.64 11.19 -2.40
N TRP A 281 -11.32 12.18 -1.81
CA TRP A 281 -11.29 12.40 -0.36
C TRP A 281 -11.89 11.23 0.42
N GLN A 282 -12.86 10.50 -0.14
CA GLN A 282 -13.48 9.34 0.50
C GLN A 282 -12.51 8.17 0.71
N VAL A 283 -11.45 8.08 -0.10
CA VAL A 283 -10.43 7.02 -0.03
C VAL A 283 -9.09 7.54 0.50
N GLY A 284 -9.08 8.66 1.21
CA GLY A 284 -7.83 9.16 1.79
C GLY A 284 -6.90 9.86 0.80
N ARG A 285 -7.35 10.21 -0.42
CA ARG A 285 -6.48 10.83 -1.45
C ARG A 285 -6.60 12.34 -1.52
N PRO A 286 -5.47 13.06 -1.63
CA PRO A 286 -5.45 14.51 -1.66
C PRO A 286 -5.94 15.07 -3.01
N ALA A 287 -6.85 16.04 -2.96
CA ALA A 287 -7.41 16.67 -4.15
C ALA A 287 -7.91 18.10 -3.91
N VAL A 288 -7.83 18.94 -4.93
CA VAL A 288 -8.34 20.31 -4.97
C VAL A 288 -9.45 20.43 -6.00
N HIS A 289 -10.66 20.70 -5.53
CA HIS A 289 -11.77 21.07 -6.40
C HIS A 289 -11.71 22.56 -6.76
N ILE A 290 -11.61 22.85 -8.06
CA ILE A 290 -11.46 24.20 -8.61
C ILE A 290 -12.73 24.58 -9.37
N SER A 291 -13.47 25.56 -8.87
CA SER A 291 -14.71 26.01 -9.53
C SER A 291 -14.95 27.50 -9.50
N GLN A 292 -15.84 27.96 -10.37
CA GLN A 292 -16.22 29.35 -10.57
C GLN A 292 -16.89 30.07 -9.39
N GLY A 293 -17.24 29.39 -8.29
CA GLY A 293 -17.96 30.00 -7.16
C GLY A 293 -19.03 29.10 -6.51
N TYR A 294 -19.97 29.72 -5.80
CA TYR A 294 -21.11 29.03 -5.15
C TYR A 294 -22.36 28.90 -6.01
N TRP A 295 -22.53 29.79 -6.99
CA TRP A 295 -23.81 29.93 -7.66
C TRP A 295 -23.78 29.28 -9.04
N PRO A 296 -24.75 28.40 -9.36
CA PRO A 296 -24.86 27.86 -10.69
C PRO A 296 -25.17 29.01 -11.65
N ASN A 297 -24.43 29.08 -12.75
CA ASN A 297 -24.85 29.87 -13.89
C ASN A 297 -26.22 29.33 -14.34
N GLY A 298 -27.24 30.18 -14.42
CA GLY A 298 -28.55 29.79 -14.95
C GLY A 298 -28.52 29.30 -16.41
N GLN A 299 -27.39 29.46 -17.12
CA GLN A 299 -27.18 28.92 -18.46
C GLN A 299 -26.51 27.55 -18.50
N SER A 300 -25.79 27.12 -17.45
CA SER A 300 -25.13 25.80 -17.43
C SER A 300 -26.14 24.68 -17.64
N GLY A 301 -25.82 23.71 -18.51
CA GLY A 301 -26.73 22.63 -18.89
C GLY A 301 -27.89 23.04 -19.83
N THR A 302 -27.93 24.29 -20.30
CA THR A 302 -28.97 24.78 -21.23
C THR A 302 -28.41 25.06 -22.63
N ALA A 303 -29.28 25.28 -23.61
CA ALA A 303 -28.89 25.68 -24.97
C ALA A 303 -28.11 27.02 -25.04
N ASN A 304 -28.13 27.81 -23.96
CA ASN A 304 -27.46 29.10 -23.87
C ASN A 304 -26.07 29.01 -23.22
N ASP A 305 -25.56 27.82 -22.88
CA ASP A 305 -24.18 27.64 -22.42
C ASP A 305 -23.18 27.80 -23.57
N LEU A 306 -23.12 29.01 -24.12
CA LEU A 306 -22.30 29.40 -25.26
C LEU A 306 -21.01 30.05 -24.77
N TRP A 307 -19.91 29.80 -25.47
CA TRP A 307 -18.57 30.27 -25.09
C TRP A 307 -18.44 31.80 -25.01
N ASN A 308 -19.35 32.54 -25.65
CA ASN A 308 -19.38 34.00 -25.72
C ASN A 308 -20.47 34.62 -24.83
N TYR A 309 -21.00 33.88 -23.87
CA TYR A 309 -21.94 34.43 -22.89
C TYR A 309 -21.29 35.60 -22.11
N THR A 310 -22.05 36.68 -21.90
CA THR A 310 -21.50 37.96 -21.41
C THR A 310 -20.94 37.89 -20.00
N ASP A 311 -21.45 36.98 -19.18
CA ASP A 311 -21.02 36.78 -17.80
C ASP A 311 -19.90 35.72 -17.71
N TYR A 312 -19.25 35.36 -18.82
CA TYR A 312 -18.07 34.50 -18.82
C TYR A 312 -16.77 35.32 -18.83
N SER A 313 -15.89 35.05 -17.86
CA SER A 313 -14.57 35.67 -17.77
C SER A 313 -13.47 34.64 -17.98
N TYR A 314 -12.80 34.77 -19.12
CA TYR A 314 -11.59 34.00 -19.44
C TYR A 314 -10.35 34.54 -18.74
N GLU A 315 -10.39 35.80 -18.27
CA GLU A 315 -9.34 36.38 -17.44
C GLU A 315 -9.28 35.67 -16.09
N LYS A 316 -10.45 35.40 -15.48
CA LYS A 316 -10.57 34.64 -14.24
C LYS A 316 -10.11 33.20 -14.40
N ALA A 317 -10.60 32.52 -15.44
CA ALA A 317 -10.25 31.13 -15.70
C ALA A 317 -8.77 30.99 -16.13
N GLY A 318 -8.25 31.91 -16.96
CA GLY A 318 -6.85 31.94 -17.36
C GLY A 318 -5.90 32.16 -16.17
N GLU A 319 -6.22 33.07 -15.26
CA GLU A 319 -5.46 33.26 -14.02
C GLU A 319 -5.44 31.99 -13.16
N THR A 320 -6.58 31.28 -13.11
CA THR A 320 -6.69 30.01 -12.38
C THR A 320 -5.78 28.95 -13.00
N VAL A 321 -5.82 28.79 -14.33
CA VAL A 321 -5.00 27.82 -15.07
C VAL A 321 -3.51 28.12 -14.93
N SER A 322 -3.10 29.38 -15.09
CA SER A 322 -1.69 29.78 -14.92
C SER A 322 -1.21 29.55 -13.48
N SER A 323 -2.05 29.82 -12.48
CA SER A 323 -1.73 29.58 -11.06
C SER A 323 -1.61 28.08 -10.75
N ALA A 324 -2.51 27.26 -11.29
CA ALA A 324 -2.48 25.79 -11.18
C ALA A 324 -1.19 25.21 -11.79
N ALA A 325 -0.86 25.61 -13.02
CA ALA A 325 0.37 25.17 -13.69
C ALA A 325 1.63 25.64 -12.94
N SER A 326 1.62 26.86 -12.40
CA SER A 326 2.71 27.39 -11.57
C SER A 326 2.93 26.57 -10.30
N ALA A 327 1.85 26.12 -9.65
CA ALA A 327 1.93 25.28 -8.46
C ALA A 327 2.57 23.91 -8.77
N ILE A 328 2.16 23.26 -9.86
CA ILE A 328 2.76 21.98 -10.30
C ILE A 328 4.23 22.16 -10.67
N TYR A 329 4.55 23.22 -11.43
CA TYR A 329 5.92 23.55 -11.78
C TYR A 329 6.79 23.77 -10.54
N TYR A 330 6.30 24.56 -9.58
CA TYR A 330 7.01 24.85 -8.34
C TYR A 330 7.20 23.58 -7.50
N LEU A 331 6.16 22.78 -7.31
CA LEU A 331 6.22 21.47 -6.64
C LEU A 331 7.32 20.59 -7.21
N GLY A 332 7.39 20.44 -8.54
CA GLY A 332 8.41 19.64 -9.21
C GLY A 332 9.85 20.14 -9.04
N ARG A 333 10.05 21.35 -8.51
CA ARG A 333 11.37 21.89 -8.17
C ARG A 333 11.73 21.68 -6.70
N LEU A 334 10.76 21.43 -5.83
CA LEU A 334 10.98 21.21 -4.40
C LEU A 334 11.69 19.87 -4.16
N GLY A 335 11.16 18.78 -4.71
CA GLY A 335 11.65 17.42 -4.45
C GLY A 335 12.87 16.99 -5.27
N ASN A 336 13.75 17.93 -5.62
CA ASN A 336 15.13 17.60 -6.06
C ASN A 336 16.12 17.63 -4.88
N GLY A 337 15.60 17.72 -3.65
CA GLY A 337 16.26 17.72 -2.33
C GLY A 337 17.41 18.73 -2.13
N THR A 338 17.47 19.74 -3.00
CA THR A 338 18.16 20.99 -2.71
C THR A 338 17.27 21.83 -1.81
N LYS A 339 17.82 22.39 -0.72
CA LYS A 339 17.11 23.41 0.07
C LYS A 339 16.53 24.45 -0.88
N ILE A 340 15.28 24.87 -0.64
CA ILE A 340 14.63 25.86 -1.47
C ILE A 340 15.45 27.14 -1.40
N GLU A 341 16.15 27.50 -2.47
CA GLU A 341 16.77 28.81 -2.59
C GLU A 341 15.73 29.75 -3.21
N LEU A 342 15.40 30.81 -2.47
CA LEU A 342 14.57 31.90 -2.92
C LEU A 342 15.47 33.10 -3.10
N ASP A 343 16.00 33.26 -4.31
CA ASP A 343 16.80 34.42 -4.66
C ASP A 343 15.97 35.49 -5.36
N TRP A 344 16.19 36.72 -4.92
CA TRP A 344 15.81 37.91 -5.64
C TRP A 344 17.03 38.83 -5.73
N GLU A 345 17.32 39.33 -6.92
CA GLU A 345 18.35 40.33 -7.15
C GLU A 345 17.76 41.46 -7.98
N GLY A 346 17.95 42.70 -7.53
CA GLY A 346 17.41 43.85 -8.26
C GLY A 346 17.75 45.19 -7.63
N ILE A 347 17.19 46.24 -8.24
CA ILE A 347 17.26 47.60 -7.70
C ILE A 347 15.98 47.85 -6.90
N LEU A 348 16.13 48.16 -5.62
CA LEU A 348 15.05 48.50 -4.71
C LEU A 348 15.02 50.01 -4.50
N PHE A 349 14.01 50.68 -5.04
CA PHE A 349 13.84 52.13 -4.96
C PHE A 349 13.43 52.58 -3.54
N GLY A 350 13.66 53.85 -3.22
CA GLY A 350 13.30 54.40 -1.91
C GLY A 350 11.81 54.27 -1.62
N GLY A 351 11.46 53.70 -0.46
CA GLY A 351 10.08 53.42 -0.05
C GLY A 351 9.45 52.15 -0.64
N GLU A 352 10.11 51.52 -1.62
CA GLU A 352 9.64 50.29 -2.27
C GLU A 352 9.82 49.07 -1.34
N SER A 353 8.96 48.08 -1.53
CA SER A 353 9.08 46.77 -0.90
C SER A 353 8.90 45.66 -1.92
N ILE A 354 9.73 44.63 -1.81
CA ILE A 354 9.54 43.36 -2.51
C ILE A 354 9.20 42.28 -1.49
N SER A 355 8.27 41.41 -1.86
CA SER A 355 7.77 40.32 -1.04
C SER A 355 7.85 39.01 -1.82
N GLN A 356 8.27 37.95 -1.16
CA GLN A 356 8.32 36.60 -1.71
C GLN A 356 7.65 35.64 -0.74
N ASP A 357 6.70 34.87 -1.26
CA ASP A 357 6.03 33.82 -0.49
C ASP A 357 6.87 32.55 -0.47
N THR A 358 6.83 31.84 0.65
CA THR A 358 7.44 30.54 0.88
C THR A 358 6.50 29.65 1.69
N TYR A 359 6.63 28.35 1.56
CA TYR A 359 5.72 27.36 2.13
C TYR A 359 6.50 26.50 3.11
N VAL A 360 6.16 26.60 4.39
CA VAL A 360 6.79 25.79 5.44
C VAL A 360 5.97 24.52 5.58
N THR A 361 6.56 23.39 5.19
CA THR A 361 5.92 22.06 5.21
C THR A 361 6.33 21.24 6.45
N ILE A 362 7.53 21.49 6.98
CA ILE A 362 8.04 20.92 8.24
C ILE A 362 8.57 22.02 9.17
N SER A 363 8.58 21.75 10.48
CA SER A 363 9.17 22.65 11.48
C SER A 363 10.66 22.85 11.21
N CYS A 364 11.04 24.02 10.70
CA CYS A 364 12.39 24.29 10.22
C CYS A 364 12.86 25.71 10.54
N PHE A 365 14.13 26.00 10.22
CA PHE A 365 14.65 27.36 10.25
C PHE A 365 14.52 28.00 8.88
N LEU A 366 13.71 29.07 8.80
CA LEU A 366 13.72 30.00 7.67
C LEU A 366 14.91 30.93 7.84
N ASN A 367 15.95 30.70 7.04
CA ASN A 367 17.15 31.52 7.01
C ASN A 367 17.06 32.46 5.81
N SER A 368 17.47 33.71 5.97
CA SER A 368 17.61 34.60 4.82
C SER A 368 18.79 35.55 4.98
N THR A 369 19.54 35.73 3.91
CA THR A 369 20.65 36.67 3.81
C THR A 369 20.30 37.73 2.80
N ILE A 370 20.32 38.99 3.22
CA ILE A 370 20.01 40.14 2.38
C ILE A 370 21.24 41.04 2.35
N ILE A 371 21.74 41.31 1.14
CA ILE A 371 22.94 42.13 0.89
C ILE A 371 22.50 43.37 0.12
N TYR A 372 22.90 44.55 0.58
CA TYR A 372 22.53 45.83 -0.02
C TYR A 372 23.61 46.89 0.22
N ASN A 373 23.47 48.08 -0.38
CA ASN A 373 24.43 49.16 -0.19
C ASN A 373 24.25 49.84 1.17
N THR A 374 25.34 50.00 1.93
CA THR A 374 25.40 50.59 3.28
C THR A 374 24.91 52.03 3.37
N SER A 375 24.62 52.70 2.24
CA SER A 375 24.03 54.04 2.23
C SER A 375 22.51 54.06 2.42
N ASN A 376 21.87 52.90 2.58
CA ASN A 376 20.41 52.78 2.69
C ASN A 376 20.03 51.99 3.94
N THR A 377 18.87 52.31 4.51
CA THR A 377 18.30 51.55 5.62
C THR A 377 17.27 50.56 5.06
N ILE A 378 17.51 49.27 5.24
CA ILE A 378 16.60 48.21 4.79
C ILE A 378 15.92 47.59 6.00
N ARG A 379 14.60 47.40 5.90
CA ARG A 379 13.85 46.56 6.83
C ARG A 379 13.53 45.23 6.15
N ALA A 380 13.82 44.15 6.84
CA ALA A 380 13.37 42.82 6.46
C ALA A 380 12.38 42.28 7.49
N SER A 381 11.30 41.65 7.05
CA SER A 381 10.27 41.08 7.91
C SER A 381 9.79 39.75 7.36
N ILE A 382 9.41 38.86 8.27
CA ILE A 382 8.72 37.60 7.96
C ILE A 382 7.31 37.72 8.51
N VAL A 383 6.33 37.51 7.64
CA VAL A 383 4.90 37.55 7.97
C VAL A 383 4.32 36.15 7.80
N TYR A 384 3.63 35.64 8.82
CA TYR A 384 2.85 34.41 8.68
C TYR A 384 1.46 34.78 8.12
N LYS A 385 1.13 34.29 6.92
CA LYS A 385 -0.05 34.77 6.18
C LYS A 385 -1.38 34.40 6.81
N ASP A 386 -1.45 33.28 7.52
CA ASP A 386 -2.72 32.80 8.06
C ASP A 386 -3.23 33.69 9.20
N THR A 387 -2.33 34.21 10.04
CA THR A 387 -2.65 35.18 11.09
C THR A 387 -2.40 36.63 10.67
N ASN A 388 -1.75 36.84 9.52
CA ASN A 388 -1.25 38.13 9.06
C ASN A 388 -0.35 38.83 10.10
N GLU A 389 0.38 38.04 10.90
CA GLU A 389 1.25 38.52 11.97
C GLU A 389 2.70 38.63 11.48
N THR A 390 3.37 39.73 11.83
CA THR A 390 4.81 39.85 11.63
C THR A 390 5.54 39.08 12.72
N VAL A 391 5.97 37.86 12.39
CA VAL A 391 6.61 36.93 13.33
C VAL A 391 8.10 37.22 13.53
N TYR A 392 8.72 37.93 12.59
CA TYR A 392 10.09 38.37 12.70
C TYR A 392 10.28 39.70 11.96
N GLN A 393 11.09 40.60 12.51
CA GLN A 393 11.48 41.83 11.83
C GLN A 393 12.88 42.26 12.25
N ARG A 394 13.64 42.78 11.29
CA ARG A 394 14.95 43.38 11.52
C ARG A 394 15.12 44.60 10.61
N THR A 395 15.89 45.58 11.04
CA THR A 395 16.18 46.78 10.26
C THR A 395 17.63 47.15 10.49
N GLU A 396 18.37 47.30 9.40
CA GLU A 396 19.81 47.58 9.43
C GLU A 396 20.15 48.59 8.33
N ASP A 397 21.33 49.20 8.45
CA ASP A 397 21.94 50.12 7.49
C ASP A 397 23.41 49.76 7.17
N ASP A 398 23.87 48.60 7.63
CA ASP A 398 25.25 48.12 7.51
C ASP A 398 25.54 47.33 6.22
N GLY A 399 24.54 47.21 5.34
CA GLY A 399 24.62 46.50 4.06
C GLY A 399 24.40 44.99 4.15
N LEU A 400 24.10 44.43 5.33
CA LEU A 400 23.88 42.99 5.49
C LEU A 400 22.84 42.68 6.56
N ILE A 401 21.74 42.05 6.17
CA ILE A 401 20.76 41.49 7.12
C ILE A 401 20.83 39.96 7.05
N LYS A 402 21.12 39.32 8.18
CA LYS A 402 20.95 37.88 8.37
C LYS A 402 19.73 37.61 9.25
N LEU A 403 18.77 36.87 8.71
CA LEU A 403 17.55 36.41 9.35
C LEU A 403 17.69 34.93 9.65
N ARG A 404 17.24 34.54 10.84
CA ARG A 404 17.07 33.14 11.23
C ARG A 404 15.85 33.05 12.14
N TYR A 405 14.76 32.51 11.61
CA TYR A 405 13.50 32.34 12.33
C TYR A 405 13.13 30.87 12.36
N ARG A 406 12.74 30.34 13.53
CA ARG A 406 12.25 28.95 13.65
C ARG A 406 10.75 28.93 13.40
N ALA A 407 10.35 28.53 12.20
CA ALA A 407 8.95 28.38 11.84
C ALA A 407 8.43 27.05 12.43
N SER A 408 7.56 27.14 13.43
CA SER A 408 7.00 25.94 14.09
C SER A 408 5.61 25.57 13.55
N SER A 409 4.93 26.50 12.89
CA SER A 409 3.62 26.27 12.27
C SER A 409 3.80 26.08 10.76
N LYS A 410 3.21 25.01 10.22
CA LYS A 410 3.12 24.78 8.77
C LYS A 410 2.23 25.86 8.11
N GLY A 411 2.48 26.20 6.86
CA GLY A 411 1.69 27.19 6.12
C GLY A 411 2.52 28.19 5.32
N THR A 412 1.85 29.26 4.85
CA THR A 412 2.48 30.26 3.98
C THR A 412 3.14 31.38 4.80
N TYR A 413 4.42 31.64 4.53
CA TYR A 413 5.17 32.76 5.08
C TYR A 413 5.60 33.70 3.96
N THR A 414 5.62 35.00 4.23
CA THR A 414 6.14 36.00 3.30
C THR A 414 7.39 36.63 3.86
N VAL A 415 8.47 36.56 3.10
CA VAL A 415 9.68 37.34 3.36
C VAL A 415 9.55 38.65 2.59
N THR A 416 9.52 39.77 3.32
CA THR A 416 9.43 41.11 2.75
C THR A 416 10.68 41.90 3.08
N ILE A 417 11.26 42.53 2.08
CA ILE A 417 12.29 43.56 2.27
C ILE A 417 11.76 44.91 1.79
N LYS A 418 12.00 45.95 2.58
CA LYS A 418 11.55 47.31 2.30
C LYS A 418 12.70 48.28 2.45
N ASN A 419 12.89 49.13 1.45
CA ASN A 419 13.82 50.24 1.52
C ASN A 419 13.17 51.40 2.27
N LEU A 420 13.71 51.72 3.45
CA LEU A 420 13.26 52.86 4.26
C LEU A 420 14.00 54.16 3.90
N GLY A 421 15.09 54.08 3.12
CA GLY A 421 15.81 55.21 2.60
C GLY A 421 15.12 55.85 1.39
N GLU A 422 15.60 57.04 0.99
CA GLU A 422 15.10 57.76 -0.19
C GLU A 422 15.83 57.35 -1.48
N ASN A 423 17.05 56.80 -1.37
CA ASN A 423 17.87 56.43 -2.51
C ASN A 423 17.57 54.98 -2.96
N ALA A 424 17.76 54.73 -4.25
CA ALA A 424 17.74 53.36 -4.76
C ALA A 424 18.98 52.58 -4.31
N THR A 425 18.82 51.28 -4.07
CA THR A 425 19.94 50.38 -3.77
C THR A 425 19.84 49.11 -4.60
N ALA A 426 20.98 48.61 -5.09
CA ALA A 426 21.05 47.22 -5.47
C ALA A 426 20.87 46.38 -4.20
N CYS A 427 20.08 45.32 -4.29
CA CYS A 427 19.80 44.43 -3.18
C CYS A 427 19.67 43.01 -3.70
N GLN A 428 20.23 42.07 -2.95
CA GLN A 428 20.11 40.63 -3.19
C GLN A 428 19.54 40.02 -1.92
N MET A 429 18.48 39.23 -2.04
CA MET A 429 17.88 38.44 -0.98
C MET A 429 17.98 36.99 -1.36
N ASN A 430 18.57 36.17 -0.51
CA ASN A 430 18.54 34.71 -0.60
C ASN A 430 17.81 34.20 0.65
N ALA A 431 16.76 33.41 0.49
CA ALA A 431 16.13 32.70 1.60
C ALA A 431 16.20 31.19 1.39
N THR A 432 16.45 30.45 2.47
CA THR A 432 16.53 28.99 2.51
C THR A 432 15.69 28.40 3.62
N LEU A 433 15.03 27.30 3.33
CA LEU A 433 14.31 26.46 4.29
C LEU A 433 14.44 24.99 3.91
N ASP A 434 14.19 24.14 4.89
CA ASP A 434 14.01 22.70 4.67
C ASP A 434 12.56 22.45 4.27
N SER A 435 12.37 21.47 3.40
CA SER A 435 11.07 21.03 2.87
C SER A 435 10.88 19.56 3.25
N ASP A 436 9.64 19.12 3.14
CA ASP A 436 9.09 17.81 3.50
C ASP A 436 7.88 17.68 2.58
N CYS A 437 8.04 17.02 1.45
CA CYS A 437 7.12 17.09 0.33
C CYS A 437 5.96 16.08 0.42
N ASP A 438 6.14 14.96 1.11
CA ASP A 438 5.10 13.96 1.37
C ASP A 438 4.50 14.05 2.78
N GLY A 439 5.19 14.67 3.74
CA GLY A 439 4.67 14.91 5.07
C GLY A 439 4.90 13.79 6.07
N ASP A 440 5.86 12.88 5.82
CA ASP A 440 6.26 11.84 6.76
C ASP A 440 6.97 12.42 8.00
N GLY A 441 7.62 13.59 7.88
CA GLY A 441 8.40 14.21 8.95
C GLY A 441 9.92 14.09 8.78
N ILE A 442 10.37 13.42 7.71
CA ILE A 442 11.73 13.49 7.18
C ILE A 442 11.80 14.69 6.23
N SER A 443 12.91 15.42 6.23
CA SER A 443 13.08 16.49 5.23
C SER A 443 13.56 15.92 3.90
N ASP A 444 13.16 16.54 2.77
CA ASP A 444 13.63 16.21 1.41
C ASP A 444 15.16 16.05 1.32
N SER A 445 15.90 16.82 2.11
CA SER A 445 17.36 16.79 2.14
C SER A 445 17.95 15.63 2.94
N GLN A 446 17.18 15.06 3.87
CA GLN A 446 17.49 13.84 4.61
C GLN A 446 17.11 12.63 3.80
N GLU A 447 15.92 12.62 3.19
CA GLU A 447 15.44 11.54 2.33
C GLU A 447 16.44 11.21 1.23
N LEU A 448 16.91 12.23 0.49
CA LEU A 448 17.95 12.04 -0.52
C LEU A 448 19.27 11.44 0.00
N LYS A 449 19.57 11.58 1.30
CA LYS A 449 20.78 11.00 1.90
C LYS A 449 20.58 9.56 2.32
N ILE A 450 19.38 9.21 2.78
CA ILE A 450 19.04 7.84 3.22
C ILE A 450 18.57 6.97 2.06
N GLY A 451 18.14 7.57 0.95
CA GLY A 451 17.73 6.87 -0.27
C GLY A 451 16.22 6.76 -0.45
N THR A 452 15.43 7.34 0.46
CA THR A 452 13.97 7.37 0.39
C THR A 452 13.44 8.40 -0.62
N ARG A 453 12.13 8.37 -0.86
CA ARG A 453 11.45 9.06 -1.96
C ARG A 453 10.65 10.26 -1.48
N VAL A 454 11.16 11.45 -1.81
CA VAL A 454 10.63 12.81 -1.51
C VAL A 454 9.14 13.10 -1.77
N TYR A 455 8.40 12.24 -2.47
CA TYR A 455 6.96 12.45 -2.71
C TYR A 455 6.12 11.23 -2.31
N LEU A 456 6.69 10.32 -1.52
CA LEU A 456 6.08 9.08 -1.10
C LEU A 456 6.45 8.84 0.36
N ARG A 457 5.44 8.96 1.21
CA ARG A 457 5.52 8.72 2.65
C ARG A 457 6.01 7.32 3.02
N ASP A 458 5.73 6.38 2.14
CA ASP A 458 6.05 4.96 2.20
C ASP A 458 6.82 4.62 0.92
N SER A 459 8.14 4.53 1.05
CA SER A 459 9.09 4.47 -0.05
C SER A 459 9.15 3.10 -0.71
N ASP A 460 8.86 2.01 -0.03
CA ASP A 460 8.90 0.66 -0.61
C ASP A 460 7.51 0.04 -0.85
N MET A 461 6.47 0.67 -0.28
CA MET A 461 5.05 0.36 -0.38
C MET A 461 4.64 -0.88 0.39
N ASP A 462 5.22 -1.11 1.57
CA ASP A 462 4.86 -2.21 2.47
C ASP A 462 3.73 -1.83 3.44
N GLY A 463 3.43 -0.54 3.60
CA GLY A 463 2.40 -0.01 4.50
C GLY A 463 2.91 0.73 5.74
N LEU A 464 4.21 0.81 5.97
CA LEU A 464 4.82 1.70 6.97
C LEU A 464 5.32 3.00 6.34
N ASP A 465 5.30 4.07 7.13
CA ASP A 465 5.89 5.33 6.69
C ASP A 465 7.38 5.34 6.98
N ASP A 466 8.18 5.97 6.12
CA ASP A 466 9.64 5.99 6.23
C ASP A 466 10.13 6.52 7.59
N ASP A 467 9.41 7.48 8.19
CA ASP A 467 9.73 8.04 9.49
C ASP A 467 9.53 7.05 10.64
N LEU A 468 8.51 6.20 10.52
CA LEU A 468 8.19 5.13 11.46
C LEU A 468 9.22 4.01 11.35
N GLU A 469 9.55 3.59 10.13
CA GLU A 469 10.56 2.55 9.86
C GLU A 469 11.92 2.90 10.46
N LEU A 470 12.40 4.12 10.22
CA LEU A 470 13.63 4.61 10.85
C LEU A 470 13.57 4.61 12.38
N SER A 471 12.38 4.72 12.97
CA SER A 471 12.19 4.71 14.42
C SER A 471 12.18 3.30 15.04
N ILE A 472 11.84 2.29 14.23
CA ILE A 472 11.89 0.86 14.60
C ILE A 472 13.15 0.15 14.08
N GLU A 473 14.09 0.92 13.49
CA GLU A 473 15.39 0.46 12.99
C GLU A 473 15.32 -0.45 11.75
N THR A 474 14.22 -0.39 11.00
CA THR A 474 14.06 -1.06 9.70
C THR A 474 14.56 -0.20 8.54
N ASN A 475 14.61 -0.78 7.34
CA ASN A 475 15.09 -0.11 6.13
C ASN A 475 13.92 0.34 5.25
N PRO A 476 13.65 1.67 5.16
CA PRO A 476 12.50 2.23 4.42
C PRO A 476 12.54 2.08 2.90
N CYS A 477 13.48 1.30 2.38
CA CYS A 477 13.62 1.02 0.97
C CYS A 477 13.43 -0.47 0.66
N LEU A 478 13.14 -1.30 1.67
CA LEU A 478 12.99 -2.74 1.59
C LEU A 478 11.73 -3.15 2.35
N PRO A 479 10.71 -3.70 1.67
CA PRO A 479 9.46 -4.10 2.33
C PRO A 479 9.61 -5.17 3.42
N ASP A 480 10.76 -5.82 3.48
CA ASP A 480 11.11 -6.94 4.35
C ASP A 480 12.60 -6.75 4.66
N SER A 481 12.88 -6.22 5.85
CA SER A 481 14.20 -5.72 6.24
C SER A 481 15.17 -6.84 6.62
N ASP A 482 14.69 -7.94 7.18
CA ASP A 482 15.52 -9.08 7.58
C ASP A 482 15.45 -10.27 6.62
N GLY A 483 14.52 -10.24 5.66
CA GLY A 483 14.46 -11.12 4.51
C GLY A 483 13.83 -12.48 4.79
N ASP A 484 12.91 -12.55 5.75
CA ASP A 484 12.33 -13.80 6.24
C ASP A 484 11.01 -14.19 5.56
N GLY A 485 10.41 -13.24 4.83
CA GLY A 485 9.14 -13.40 4.11
C GLY A 485 7.94 -12.68 4.72
N ALA A 486 8.05 -12.15 5.95
CA ALA A 486 7.13 -11.18 6.53
C ALA A 486 7.54 -9.76 6.10
N SER A 487 6.58 -8.88 5.83
CA SER A 487 6.92 -7.46 5.66
C SER A 487 7.08 -6.76 6.99
N ASP A 488 7.89 -5.70 7.03
CA ASP A 488 8.11 -4.90 8.25
C ASP A 488 6.76 -4.42 8.83
N SER A 489 5.82 -4.05 7.95
CA SER A 489 4.46 -3.68 8.32
C SER A 489 3.64 -4.80 8.98
N GLN A 490 3.82 -6.05 8.56
CA GLN A 490 3.12 -7.22 9.11
C GLN A 490 3.64 -7.52 10.52
N GLU A 491 4.96 -7.56 10.66
CA GLU A 491 5.64 -7.80 11.93
C GLU A 491 5.33 -6.69 12.95
N TYR A 492 5.36 -5.42 12.52
CA TYR A 492 4.96 -4.29 13.36
C TYR A 492 3.50 -4.42 13.86
N TYR A 493 2.59 -4.91 13.01
CA TYR A 493 1.19 -5.11 13.37
C TYR A 493 0.99 -6.29 14.33
N TRP A 494 1.76 -7.37 14.15
CA TRP A 494 1.70 -8.57 14.98
C TRP A 494 2.56 -8.52 16.24
N GLY A 495 3.44 -7.52 16.34
CA GLY A 495 4.28 -7.29 17.51
C GLY A 495 5.54 -8.15 17.54
N SER A 496 5.90 -8.77 16.40
CA SER A 496 7.18 -9.45 16.22
C SER A 496 8.29 -8.45 15.89
N SER A 497 9.51 -8.94 15.71
CA SER A 497 10.69 -8.10 15.52
C SER A 497 11.07 -7.99 14.05
N SER A 498 10.80 -6.83 13.43
CA SER A 498 11.16 -6.48 12.03
C SER A 498 12.66 -6.43 11.68
N THR A 499 13.50 -6.95 12.55
CA THR A 499 14.96 -7.04 12.37
C THR A 499 15.51 -8.41 12.77
N SER A 500 14.63 -9.35 13.11
CA SER A 500 14.95 -10.71 13.53
C SER A 500 14.05 -11.66 12.76
N ASN A 501 14.65 -12.42 11.85
CA ASN A 501 13.98 -13.35 10.94
C ASN A 501 13.32 -14.58 11.59
N ASP A 502 13.25 -14.60 12.92
CA ASP A 502 12.81 -15.67 13.82
C ASP A 502 12.75 -15.01 15.21
N THR A 503 11.57 -14.49 15.56
CA THR A 503 11.38 -13.60 16.71
C THR A 503 11.39 -14.35 18.03
N ASP A 504 10.80 -15.54 18.10
CA ASP A 504 10.69 -16.34 19.32
C ASP A 504 11.81 -17.39 19.47
N GLY A 505 12.55 -17.67 18.40
CA GLY A 505 13.73 -18.53 18.39
C GLY A 505 13.41 -20.02 18.35
N ASP A 506 12.24 -20.44 17.87
CA ASP A 506 11.85 -21.84 17.74
C ASP A 506 12.47 -22.52 16.49
N GLY A 507 12.96 -21.72 15.54
CA GLY A 507 13.61 -22.16 14.30
C GLY A 507 12.71 -22.15 13.06
N LEU A 508 11.45 -21.77 13.21
CA LEU A 508 10.55 -21.32 12.14
C LEU A 508 10.83 -19.83 11.87
N LEU A 509 10.62 -19.37 10.64
CA LEU A 509 10.79 -17.95 10.31
C LEU A 509 9.44 -17.27 10.50
N ASP A 510 9.38 -16.01 10.95
CA ASP A 510 8.13 -15.26 11.14
C ASP A 510 7.31 -15.28 9.83
N GLY A 511 7.96 -15.07 8.69
CA GLY A 511 7.35 -15.19 7.36
C GLY A 511 6.63 -16.54 7.10
N ILE A 512 7.14 -17.64 7.66
CA ILE A 512 6.54 -18.98 7.55
C ILE A 512 5.43 -19.16 8.57
N GLU A 513 5.63 -18.72 9.80
CA GLU A 513 4.62 -18.78 10.86
C GLU A 513 3.31 -18.10 10.43
N ILE A 514 3.40 -16.97 9.72
CA ILE A 514 2.26 -16.27 9.13
C ILE A 514 1.45 -17.15 8.18
N ASP A 515 2.13 -17.96 7.36
CA ASP A 515 1.48 -18.88 6.41
C ASP A 515 0.76 -20.03 7.13
N PHE A 516 1.27 -20.45 8.30
CA PHE A 516 0.68 -21.50 9.13
C PHE A 516 -0.34 -20.97 10.16
N GLY A 517 -0.31 -19.67 10.47
CA GLY A 517 -1.18 -19.02 11.44
C GLY A 517 -0.73 -19.13 12.89
N THR A 518 0.54 -19.48 13.13
CA THR A 518 1.15 -19.56 14.47
C THR A 518 1.51 -18.16 15.01
N ASP A 519 1.82 -18.06 16.31
CA ASP A 519 2.16 -16.81 16.98
C ASP A 519 3.67 -16.55 16.91
N LEU A 520 4.05 -15.55 16.09
CA LEU A 520 5.44 -15.07 15.87
C LEU A 520 6.26 -14.78 17.14
N THR A 521 5.60 -14.67 18.29
CA THR A 521 6.23 -14.33 19.57
C THR A 521 6.18 -15.46 20.59
N CYS A 522 5.67 -16.63 20.20
CA CYS A 522 5.41 -17.78 21.06
C CYS A 522 5.80 -19.08 20.37
N ASN A 523 6.93 -19.64 20.81
CA ASN A 523 7.58 -20.82 20.24
C ASN A 523 6.78 -22.14 20.32
N ASP A 524 5.55 -22.09 20.81
CA ASP A 524 4.63 -23.18 21.15
C ASP A 524 3.25 -22.50 21.25
N THR A 525 2.56 -22.44 20.11
CA THR A 525 1.38 -21.58 19.92
C THR A 525 0.17 -22.11 20.69
N ASP A 526 -0.02 -23.42 20.76
CA ASP A 526 -1.15 -24.05 21.44
C ASP A 526 -0.86 -24.46 22.90
N GLY A 527 0.42 -24.53 23.28
CA GLY A 527 0.89 -24.72 24.64
C GLY A 527 0.94 -26.18 25.10
N ASP A 528 1.05 -27.13 24.17
CA ASP A 528 1.05 -28.57 24.44
C ASP A 528 2.45 -29.12 24.85
N GLY A 529 3.50 -28.31 24.64
CA GLY A 529 4.89 -28.60 24.97
C GLY A 529 5.78 -29.05 23.81
N LEU A 530 5.26 -29.12 22.59
CA LEU A 530 6.03 -29.12 21.34
C LEU A 530 6.22 -27.68 20.85
N SER A 531 7.23 -27.45 20.03
CA SER A 531 7.37 -26.15 19.37
C SER A 531 6.71 -26.19 18.01
N ASP A 532 6.23 -25.05 17.53
CA ASP A 532 5.59 -24.94 16.21
C ASP A 532 6.47 -25.51 15.09
N TYR A 533 7.79 -25.28 15.18
CA TYR A 533 8.77 -25.92 14.30
C TYR A 533 8.72 -27.46 14.34
N ASP A 534 8.71 -28.05 15.53
CA ASP A 534 8.73 -29.50 15.71
C ASP A 534 7.43 -30.11 15.21
N GLU A 535 6.30 -29.50 15.50
CA GLU A 535 4.99 -29.92 15.00
C GLU A 535 4.92 -29.87 13.47
N ILE A 536 5.28 -28.73 12.86
CA ILE A 536 5.15 -28.52 11.42
C ILE A 536 6.22 -29.28 10.61
N LYS A 537 7.45 -29.42 11.13
CA LYS A 537 8.61 -29.97 10.38
C LYS A 537 9.02 -31.37 10.79
N VAL A 538 8.68 -31.82 12.00
CA VAL A 538 9.15 -33.09 12.56
C VAL A 538 8.01 -34.09 12.72
N PHE A 539 6.92 -33.71 13.38
CA PHE A 539 5.82 -34.62 13.74
C PHE A 539 4.64 -34.57 12.77
N GLU A 540 4.50 -33.49 12.00
CA GLU A 540 3.37 -33.23 11.09
C GLU A 540 2.00 -33.14 11.82
N THR A 541 2.01 -32.68 13.08
CA THR A 541 0.83 -32.32 13.90
C THR A 541 0.33 -30.89 13.58
N ASP A 542 -0.83 -30.50 14.11
CA ASP A 542 -1.41 -29.17 13.94
C ASP A 542 -1.00 -28.24 15.10
N ALA A 543 -0.03 -27.34 14.86
CA ALA A 543 0.49 -26.39 15.85
C ALA A 543 -0.51 -25.37 16.44
N LEU A 544 -1.79 -25.50 16.09
CA LEU A 544 -2.90 -24.70 16.61
C LEU A 544 -3.89 -25.54 17.43
N ASP A 545 -3.63 -26.84 17.59
CA ASP A 545 -4.50 -27.81 18.24
C ASP A 545 -3.68 -28.76 19.11
N PRO A 546 -3.75 -28.64 20.45
CA PRO A 546 -2.85 -29.36 21.35
C PRO A 546 -3.07 -30.88 21.40
N ASP A 547 -4.03 -31.42 20.64
CA ASP A 547 -4.45 -32.85 20.56
C ASP A 547 -4.91 -33.11 19.11
N SER A 548 -3.97 -33.37 18.20
CA SER A 548 -4.18 -33.40 16.75
C SER A 548 -5.09 -34.54 16.26
N ASP A 549 -5.22 -35.60 17.04
CA ASP A 549 -6.03 -36.77 16.69
C ASP A 549 -7.32 -36.94 17.51
N ASP A 550 -7.58 -36.01 18.43
CA ASP A 550 -8.76 -35.90 19.29
C ASP A 550 -8.95 -37.11 20.23
N ASP A 551 -7.89 -37.78 20.70
CA ASP A 551 -7.99 -38.93 21.62
C ASP A 551 -8.06 -38.55 23.11
N GLY A 552 -7.70 -37.31 23.45
CA GLY A 552 -7.66 -36.77 24.81
C GLY A 552 -6.28 -36.76 25.47
N LEU A 553 -5.21 -37.11 24.75
CA LEU A 553 -3.82 -36.87 25.09
C LEU A 553 -3.31 -35.66 24.28
N GLU A 554 -2.39 -34.90 24.86
CA GLU A 554 -1.77 -33.77 24.16
C GLU A 554 -0.60 -34.30 23.28
N ASP A 555 -0.37 -33.74 22.09
CA ASP A 555 0.64 -34.28 21.14
C ASP A 555 2.04 -34.32 21.79
N GLY A 556 2.39 -33.27 22.54
CA GLY A 556 3.63 -33.18 23.31
C GLY A 556 3.76 -34.22 24.40
N PHE A 557 2.65 -34.66 25.00
CA PHE A 557 2.64 -35.82 25.89
C PHE A 557 2.96 -37.08 25.10
N GLU A 558 2.25 -37.33 24.01
CA GLU A 558 2.40 -38.54 23.19
C GLU A 558 3.82 -38.71 22.66
N VAL A 559 4.39 -37.66 22.06
CA VAL A 559 5.78 -37.62 21.60
C VAL A 559 6.77 -37.91 22.74
N THR A 560 6.52 -37.36 23.94
CA THR A 560 7.38 -37.59 25.11
C THR A 560 7.37 -39.05 25.57
N TYR A 561 6.24 -39.73 25.45
CA TYR A 561 6.07 -41.14 25.84
C TYR A 561 6.28 -42.14 24.69
N GLY A 562 6.49 -41.65 23.47
CA GLY A 562 6.78 -42.47 22.28
C GLY A 562 5.53 -43.04 21.58
N LEU A 563 4.37 -42.44 21.84
CA LEU A 563 3.11 -42.68 21.15
C LEU A 563 3.08 -41.92 19.81
N ASN A 564 2.02 -42.13 19.04
CA ASN A 564 1.84 -41.51 17.74
C ASN A 564 0.74 -40.42 17.80
N PRO A 565 1.10 -39.12 17.82
CA PRO A 565 0.15 -38.00 17.97
C PRO A 565 -0.79 -37.77 16.78
N LEU A 566 -0.79 -38.68 15.81
CA LEU A 566 -1.66 -38.65 14.63
C LEU A 566 -2.56 -39.89 14.57
N SER A 567 -2.61 -40.66 15.66
CA SER A 567 -3.33 -41.93 15.74
C SER A 567 -3.81 -42.19 17.16
N ILE A 568 -5.13 -42.02 17.33
CA ILE A 568 -5.93 -42.39 18.52
C ILE A 568 -5.66 -43.79 19.11
N ASP A 569 -4.97 -44.66 18.36
CA ASP A 569 -4.60 -46.03 18.69
C ASP A 569 -3.20 -46.27 18.11
N SER A 570 -2.16 -46.21 18.95
CA SER A 570 -0.75 -46.24 18.54
C SER A 570 -0.28 -47.63 18.10
N ASP A 571 -0.91 -48.69 18.59
CA ASP A 571 -0.51 -50.08 18.34
C ASP A 571 -1.50 -50.87 17.45
N ASP A 572 -2.56 -50.21 17.02
CA ASP A 572 -3.64 -50.70 16.14
C ASP A 572 -4.43 -51.88 16.75
N ASP A 573 -4.58 -51.96 18.09
CA ASP A 573 -5.27 -53.05 18.78
C ASP A 573 -6.78 -52.84 19.00
N THR A 574 -7.31 -51.66 18.63
CA THR A 574 -8.69 -51.15 18.77
C THR A 574 -9.06 -50.48 20.09
N LEU A 575 -8.14 -50.41 21.06
CA LEU A 575 -8.24 -49.53 22.22
C LEU A 575 -7.60 -48.18 21.88
N THR A 576 -7.97 -47.13 22.62
CA THR A 576 -7.34 -45.82 22.43
C THR A 576 -6.22 -45.64 23.43
N ASP A 577 -5.17 -44.90 23.07
CA ASP A 577 -4.01 -44.68 23.93
C ASP A 577 -4.44 -44.08 25.28
N PHE A 578 -5.33 -43.09 25.26
CA PHE A 578 -5.91 -42.52 26.48
C PHE A 578 -6.59 -43.58 27.37
N PHE A 579 -7.33 -44.52 26.78
CA PHE A 579 -8.02 -45.57 27.51
C PHE A 579 -7.03 -46.56 28.15
N GLU A 580 -5.99 -46.92 27.42
CA GLU A 580 -4.96 -47.85 27.89
C GLU A 580 -4.16 -47.28 29.05
N ILE A 581 -3.70 -46.03 28.92
CA ILE A 581 -3.00 -45.30 29.99
C ILE A 581 -3.86 -45.23 31.25
N LEU A 582 -5.15 -44.92 31.12
CA LEU A 582 -6.06 -44.82 32.27
C LEU A 582 -6.24 -46.16 32.98
N ASN A 583 -6.16 -47.28 32.25
CA ASN A 583 -6.33 -48.64 32.76
C ASN A 583 -5.01 -49.38 33.03
N GLN A 584 -3.85 -48.70 32.94
CA GLN A 584 -2.52 -49.25 33.18
C GLN A 584 -2.08 -50.34 32.17
N MET A 585 -2.65 -50.31 30.96
CA MET A 585 -2.19 -51.09 29.81
C MET A 585 -1.01 -50.37 29.13
N ASP A 586 -0.29 -51.09 28.26
CA ASP A 586 0.83 -50.59 27.47
C ASP A 586 0.34 -50.20 26.07
N PRO A 587 0.09 -48.89 25.79
CA PRO A 587 -0.44 -48.40 24.51
C PRO A 587 0.48 -48.60 23.28
N LEU A 588 1.62 -49.27 23.47
CA LEU A 588 2.56 -49.63 22.41
C LEU A 588 2.59 -51.15 22.15
N SER A 589 1.71 -51.91 22.80
CA SER A 589 1.70 -53.37 22.78
C SER A 589 0.28 -53.93 22.79
N PRO A 590 -0.18 -54.57 21.68
CA PRO A 590 -1.54 -55.13 21.56
C PRO A 590 -1.86 -56.29 22.52
N ASP A 591 -0.91 -56.63 23.41
CA ASP A 591 -0.88 -57.70 24.39
C ASP A 591 0.05 -57.22 25.52
N SER A 592 -0.51 -56.50 26.49
CA SER A 592 0.20 -55.80 27.57
C SER A 592 0.97 -56.75 28.49
N ASP A 593 0.43 -57.94 28.75
CA ASP A 593 1.02 -58.92 29.67
C ASP A 593 1.73 -60.11 28.98
N ASN A 594 1.70 -60.13 27.66
CA ASN A 594 2.40 -61.07 26.76
C ASN A 594 1.97 -62.52 26.96
N ASP A 595 0.70 -62.77 27.23
CA ASP A 595 0.15 -64.09 27.48
C ASP A 595 -0.40 -64.79 26.22
N GLY A 596 -0.52 -64.02 25.12
CA GLY A 596 -0.92 -64.46 23.80
C GLY A 596 -2.35 -64.10 23.40
N TRP A 597 -3.14 -63.47 24.28
CA TRP A 597 -4.39 -62.80 23.96
C TRP A 597 -4.16 -61.28 23.96
N GLY A 598 -4.95 -60.54 23.16
CA GLY A 598 -4.78 -59.09 23.08
C GLY A 598 -5.73 -58.36 24.01
N ASP A 599 -5.34 -57.17 24.44
CA ASP A 599 -6.00 -56.40 25.50
C ASP A 599 -7.48 -56.16 25.20
N ALA A 600 -7.79 -55.74 23.96
CA ALA A 600 -9.16 -55.57 23.50
C ALA A 600 -10.02 -56.83 23.65
N TYR A 601 -9.45 -58.01 23.34
CA TYR A 601 -10.14 -59.29 23.43
C TYR A 601 -10.37 -59.72 24.88
N GLU A 602 -9.41 -59.45 25.76
CA GLU A 602 -9.50 -59.75 27.18
C GLU A 602 -10.56 -58.89 27.87
N LEU A 603 -10.65 -57.60 27.53
CA LEU A 603 -11.71 -56.72 28.02
C LEU A 603 -13.10 -57.19 27.58
N GLU A 604 -13.26 -57.57 26.31
CA GLU A 604 -14.51 -58.18 25.82
C GLU A 604 -14.85 -59.49 26.54
N SER A 605 -13.82 -60.25 26.92
CA SER A 605 -13.95 -61.54 27.59
C SER A 605 -14.08 -61.42 29.11
N SER A 606 -13.93 -60.24 29.70
CA SER A 606 -13.84 -60.03 31.17
C SER A 606 -12.64 -60.75 31.82
N LEU A 607 -11.52 -60.79 31.11
CA LEU A 607 -10.20 -61.16 31.61
C LEU A 607 -9.41 -59.88 31.98
N SER A 608 -8.20 -60.05 32.50
CA SER A 608 -7.34 -58.94 32.95
C SER A 608 -6.17 -58.73 31.99
N PRO A 609 -6.19 -57.67 31.15
CA PRO A 609 -5.12 -57.38 30.18
C PRO A 609 -3.71 -57.15 30.75
N ILE A 610 -3.65 -56.88 32.06
CA ILE A 610 -2.40 -56.58 32.77
C ILE A 610 -1.95 -57.75 33.66
N ASN A 611 -2.59 -58.91 33.55
CA ASN A 611 -2.30 -60.06 34.39
C ASN A 611 -2.49 -61.37 33.62
N SER A 612 -1.35 -61.92 33.19
CA SER A 612 -1.25 -63.12 32.34
C SER A 612 -1.90 -64.40 32.89
N ASP A 613 -2.44 -64.40 34.10
CA ASP A 613 -3.13 -65.51 34.78
C ASP A 613 -4.26 -64.89 35.61
N THR A 614 -5.40 -64.58 34.97
CA THR A 614 -6.51 -63.82 35.56
C THR A 614 -7.06 -64.49 36.82
N ASP A 615 -7.12 -65.81 36.83
CA ASP A 615 -7.71 -66.57 37.92
C ASP A 615 -6.71 -67.10 38.96
N GLY A 616 -5.41 -67.07 38.64
CA GLY A 616 -4.30 -67.40 39.54
C GLY A 616 -4.05 -68.89 39.69
N ASP A 617 -4.47 -69.74 38.75
CA ASP A 617 -4.29 -71.20 38.79
C ASP A 617 -2.92 -71.69 38.29
N GLY A 618 -2.14 -70.80 37.68
CA GLY A 618 -0.79 -71.03 37.20
C GLY A 618 -0.68 -71.43 35.73
N LEU A 619 -1.77 -71.39 34.97
CA LEU A 619 -1.78 -71.37 33.50
C LEU A 619 -2.01 -69.94 33.01
N SER A 620 -1.41 -69.57 31.88
CA SER A 620 -1.71 -68.26 31.31
C SER A 620 -3.06 -68.27 30.59
N ASP A 621 -3.78 -67.15 30.56
CA ASP A 621 -5.14 -67.10 30.00
C ASP A 621 -5.14 -67.54 28.53
N GLY A 622 -4.12 -67.14 27.77
CA GLY A 622 -3.94 -67.57 26.38
C GLY A 622 -3.76 -69.08 26.14
N ILE A 623 -3.45 -69.85 27.20
CA ILE A 623 -3.27 -71.30 27.18
C ILE A 623 -4.37 -72.03 27.97
N ASP A 624 -4.99 -71.36 28.95
CA ASP A 624 -5.98 -71.94 29.83
C ASP A 624 -7.31 -72.21 29.10
N TRP A 625 -7.91 -73.35 29.41
CA TRP A 625 -9.22 -73.73 28.90
C TRP A 625 -10.37 -73.12 29.71
N ASP A 626 -10.13 -72.65 30.95
CA ASP A 626 -11.14 -72.00 31.81
C ASP A 626 -10.56 -70.78 32.59
N PRO A 627 -10.08 -69.72 31.90
CA PRO A 627 -9.31 -68.59 32.47
C PRO A 627 -10.08 -67.68 33.44
N HIS A 628 -11.33 -68.03 33.78
CA HIS A 628 -12.17 -67.28 34.71
C HIS A 628 -12.27 -67.94 36.09
N ASN A 629 -11.78 -69.17 36.26
CA ASN A 629 -12.13 -70.01 37.40
C ASN A 629 -10.91 -70.70 38.01
N HIS A 630 -10.30 -70.02 38.99
CA HIS A 630 -9.13 -70.49 39.72
C HIS A 630 -9.24 -71.98 40.04
N TRP A 631 -8.57 -72.81 39.23
CA TRP A 631 -8.68 -74.24 39.35
C TRP A 631 -7.74 -74.73 40.44
N ILE A 632 -8.08 -74.43 41.70
CA ILE A 632 -7.48 -75.05 42.87
C ILE A 632 -7.70 -76.56 42.74
N GLY A 633 -6.63 -77.24 42.34
CA GLY A 633 -6.68 -78.58 41.78
C GLY A 633 -7.62 -79.54 42.50
N VAL A 634 -8.46 -80.21 41.70
CA VAL A 634 -8.54 -81.66 41.76
C VAL A 634 -8.41 -82.25 40.36
N VAL A 635 -7.30 -81.92 39.67
CA VAL A 635 -6.69 -82.94 38.81
C VAL A 635 -6.10 -83.97 39.76
N SER A 636 -6.96 -84.83 40.31
CA SER A 636 -6.54 -86.05 40.97
C SER A 636 -5.51 -86.73 40.07
N PRO A 637 -4.47 -87.39 40.59
CA PRO A 637 -3.58 -88.25 39.79
C PRO A 637 -4.37 -89.15 38.81
N VAL A 638 -5.63 -89.46 39.14
CA VAL A 638 -6.62 -90.11 38.28
C VAL A 638 -6.85 -89.39 36.94
N LEU A 639 -6.97 -88.06 36.86
CA LEU A 639 -7.27 -87.35 35.61
C LEU A 639 -6.05 -87.31 34.66
N MET A 640 -4.86 -87.05 35.19
CA MET A 640 -3.59 -87.18 34.44
C MET A 640 -3.35 -88.62 34.00
N ILE A 641 -3.68 -89.61 34.84
CA ILE A 641 -3.67 -91.03 34.44
C ILE A 641 -4.73 -91.28 33.36
N THR A 642 -5.92 -90.68 33.40
CA THR A 642 -6.93 -90.88 32.36
C THR A 642 -6.58 -90.22 31.05
N ILE A 643 -5.98 -89.02 31.04
CA ILE A 643 -5.54 -88.35 29.81
C ILE A 643 -4.34 -89.10 29.22
N SER A 644 -3.37 -89.50 30.05
CA SER A 644 -2.24 -90.34 29.61
C SER A 644 -2.70 -91.72 29.13
N SER A 645 -3.73 -92.30 29.77
CA SER A 645 -4.32 -93.58 29.36
C SER A 645 -5.17 -93.41 28.09
N LEU A 646 -5.86 -92.29 27.90
CA LEU A 646 -6.63 -91.98 26.69
C LEU A 646 -5.68 -91.70 25.52
N MET A 647 -4.59 -90.94 25.72
CA MET A 647 -3.53 -90.78 24.74
C MET A 647 -2.83 -92.11 24.44
N GLY A 648 -2.57 -92.95 25.45
CA GLY A 648 -2.04 -94.30 25.29
C GLY A 648 -2.98 -95.23 24.54
N ILE A 649 -4.28 -95.20 24.83
CA ILE A 649 -5.34 -95.96 24.14
C ILE A 649 -5.51 -95.42 22.73
N PHE A 650 -5.46 -94.11 22.50
CA PHE A 650 -5.55 -93.51 21.18
C PHE A 650 -4.31 -93.84 20.34
N ALA A 651 -3.11 -93.84 20.93
CA ALA A 651 -1.89 -94.33 20.30
C ALA A 651 -1.97 -95.85 20.01
N LEU A 652 -2.57 -96.65 20.90
CA LEU A 652 -2.76 -98.10 20.72
C LEU A 652 -3.85 -98.43 19.69
N LEU A 653 -4.90 -97.61 19.60
CA LEU A 653 -5.96 -97.69 18.59
C LEU A 653 -5.44 -97.23 17.23
N LYS A 654 -4.59 -96.20 17.19
CA LYS A 654 -3.87 -95.77 15.98
C LYS A 654 -2.84 -96.81 15.54
N TYR A 655 -2.11 -97.44 16.47
CA TYR A 655 -1.20 -98.57 16.21
C TYR A 655 -1.94 -99.82 15.72
N ARG A 656 -3.09 -100.16 16.32
CA ARG A 656 -3.95 -101.27 15.86
C ARG A 656 -4.65 -100.99 14.54
N ALA A 657 -5.02 -99.75 14.26
CA ALA A 657 -5.55 -99.35 12.95
C ALA A 657 -4.46 -99.48 11.88
N TYR A 658 -3.23 -99.04 12.17
CA TYR A 658 -2.08 -99.13 11.27
C TYR A 658 -1.64 -100.57 10.99
N HIS A 659 -1.62 -101.47 11.99
CA HIS A 659 -1.27 -102.89 11.77
C HIS A 659 -2.44 -103.81 11.37
N ARG A 660 -3.69 -103.33 11.40
CA ARG A 660 -4.81 -104.02 10.72
C ARG A 660 -4.69 -103.91 9.21
N GLU A 661 -4.06 -102.86 8.70
CA GLU A 661 -3.82 -102.70 7.25
C GLU A 661 -2.67 -103.59 6.76
N GLU A 662 -1.65 -103.87 7.58
CA GLU A 662 -0.56 -104.80 7.21
C GLU A 662 -0.93 -106.30 7.33
N THR A 663 -1.87 -106.67 8.21
CA THR A 663 -2.29 -108.08 8.34
C THR A 663 -3.37 -108.51 7.34
N VAL A 664 -4.02 -107.57 6.66
CA VAL A 664 -4.94 -107.85 5.53
C VAL A 664 -4.17 -107.91 4.19
N ALA A 665 -2.98 -107.30 4.09
CA ALA A 665 -2.14 -107.36 2.89
C ALA A 665 -1.28 -108.64 2.76
N ASN A 666 -1.17 -109.48 3.80
CA ASN A 666 -0.30 -110.68 3.81
C ASN A 666 -1.05 -112.02 3.91
N LYS A 667 -2.32 -112.08 3.45
CA LYS A 667 -3.12 -113.33 3.40
C LYS A 667 -3.85 -113.58 2.07
N SER A 668 -3.29 -113.10 0.96
CA SER A 668 -3.57 -113.57 -0.41
C SER A 668 -2.31 -113.35 -1.27
N GLU A 669 -1.32 -114.25 -1.26
CA GLU A 669 -1.27 -115.38 -2.21
C GLU A 669 -2.50 -116.27 -2.29
#